data_AF-A0A1G4BTB3-F1
#
_entry.id   AF-A0A1G4BTB3-F1
#
_cell.length_a   1.000
_cell.length_b   1.000
_cell.length_c   1.000
_cell.angle_alpha   90.00
_cell.angle_beta   90.00
_cell.angle_gamma   90.00
#
_symmetry.space_group_name_H-M   'P 1'
#
loop_
_entity.id
_entity.type
_entity.pdbx_description
1 polymer ?
#
loop_
_entity_poly.entity_id
_entity_poly.type
_entity_poly.pdbx_seq_one_letter_code
_entity_poly.pdbx_strand_id
1 'polypeptide(L)'
;MTGSGPSVQDTTEPFVGAGGPVGIVGTWVGHDGQSRLTKESQDPLLFLKDRAPTPKRLQNLLRVVDGVLNAPRQPASFYRNLWSTHSHCIFSDADPAQTRIARLLTGIKHIDQESQRFESAGRISLVFLAHDIEVVKDQDLIMAPGQTRQNVAVLSIAQQLRVDCNEIKNKWRRGRNYIKLLERCGPASLLELGTGVNWYWEKALTKEDVDIFIEFFEAKLPHLSSRVKELNEAAGNMFVDGMLAYGWTLESLFGTNSRLCQALALHCPGLFRTPPRPFQDPRTWESLKTTDGSRGLVLDVTTSKEHARPNEFTDLAEHPIEQLSRFYINANPKQSPDQVYRCLRDELDQDHSPHFNLATFNSTYMEPIVARLMTENLAKNLVDPRAYPAVARIEQRCLHILADLYHMPRHAAAEVVGVSTVGSSEAIMLAVLALRERWARNSTAWPGDDKMGKVRPNIIITSAAHVCWAKAGQYFGLDVISVLCSDGRFVLDPARAVDLVDEGTIGTTYTGEYEDVAELNRLLIERGLDVPIHVDAASGGFVVSINVSGHKYGLVYPGVGWALGRSAAHLPRDLVFQLSYLGRTQESYTLNFSRGSSHVLAQYYQFVRLGRAGYRRVLEGIGRVATRLAAHLRALGLLVLSRAPGCGGVPIVAFRLDQTWAPRFDSYALSAELEKRGWLVPAYAMADGAQDITLLRVVCRVDFTPQLCDRFADELRAALRHLLAVLPGRHTIDGDCVEPRS
;
A
#
# COMPACT_ATOMS: atom_id res chain seq x y z
N MET A 1 -32.81 63.68 8.23
CA MET A 1 -34.16 63.72 7.63
C MET A 1 -34.68 62.29 7.56
N THR A 2 -35.55 61.96 8.52
CA THR A 2 -36.76 61.15 8.42
C THR A 2 -36.97 60.22 7.20
N GLY A 3 -37.13 58.92 7.49
CA GLY A 3 -38.44 58.28 7.34
C GLY A 3 -38.60 57.19 6.28
N SER A 4 -38.91 55.97 6.76
CA SER A 4 -40.13 55.17 6.45
C SER A 4 -39.86 53.71 6.03
N GLY A 5 -40.33 52.77 6.87
CA GLY A 5 -40.65 51.38 6.49
C GLY A 5 -42.00 51.32 5.75
N PRO A 6 -42.38 50.15 5.19
CA PRO A 6 -43.11 49.08 5.93
C PRO A 6 -42.69 47.67 5.46
N SER A 7 -43.16 46.49 5.87
CA SER A 7 -44.05 45.93 6.90
C SER A 7 -43.81 44.41 6.88
N VAL A 8 -44.01 43.77 8.02
CA VAL A 8 -43.87 42.33 8.31
C VAL A 8 -45.00 41.50 7.69
N GLN A 9 -44.68 40.31 7.17
CA GLN A 9 -45.56 39.14 7.23
C GLN A 9 -44.76 37.89 7.61
N ASP A 10 -45.17 37.30 8.72
CA ASP A 10 -44.78 36.01 9.29
C ASP A 10 -45.16 34.85 8.37
N THR A 11 -44.23 33.93 8.14
CA THR A 11 -44.53 32.49 8.05
C THR A 11 -43.42 31.71 8.76
N THR A 12 -43.81 31.10 9.85
CA THR A 12 -43.05 30.19 10.72
C THR A 12 -42.68 28.87 10.01
N GLU A 13 -41.41 28.48 10.01
CA GLU A 13 -40.94 27.09 10.21
C GLU A 13 -39.40 27.04 10.35
N PRO A 14 -38.82 26.29 11.32
CA PRO A 14 -37.38 26.25 11.54
C PRO A 14 -36.71 25.14 10.71
N PHE A 15 -36.00 25.50 9.65
CA PHE A 15 -35.15 24.55 8.91
C PHE A 15 -33.78 24.42 9.60
N VAL A 16 -33.56 23.24 10.19
CA VAL A 16 -32.26 22.75 10.65
C VAL A 16 -31.43 22.37 9.42
N GLY A 17 -30.51 23.25 9.01
CA GLY A 17 -29.51 22.98 7.98
C GLY A 17 -28.28 22.30 8.57
N ALA A 18 -28.36 20.99 8.78
CA ALA A 18 -27.20 20.14 9.04
C ALA A 18 -26.40 19.93 7.74
N GLY A 19 -25.08 20.01 7.85
CA GLY A 19 -24.15 19.76 6.74
C GLY A 19 -24.38 18.39 6.09
N GLY A 20 -24.60 18.41 4.78
CA GLY A 20 -24.54 17.21 3.95
C GLY A 20 -23.09 16.87 3.62
N PRO A 21 -22.66 15.60 3.78
CA PRO A 21 -21.39 15.14 3.23
C PRO A 21 -21.51 15.01 1.70
N VAL A 22 -20.49 15.56 1.04
CA VAL A 22 -20.23 15.54 -0.40
C VAL A 22 -20.40 14.12 -0.97
N GLY A 23 -21.15 14.04 -2.07
CA GLY A 23 -21.52 12.80 -2.73
C GLY A 23 -20.35 12.07 -3.38
N ILE A 24 -20.36 10.74 -3.27
CA ILE A 24 -19.72 9.84 -4.21
C ILE A 24 -20.85 9.02 -4.85
N VAL A 25 -21.43 9.58 -5.92
CA VAL A 25 -22.17 8.82 -6.93
C VAL A 25 -21.17 8.63 -8.06
N GLY A 26 -20.45 7.51 -8.04
CA GLY A 26 -19.69 7.06 -9.20
C GLY A 26 -20.69 6.56 -10.25
N THR A 27 -20.99 7.41 -11.23
CA THR A 27 -21.64 6.99 -12.46
C THR A 27 -20.70 6.09 -13.26
N TRP A 28 -21.23 4.94 -13.66
CA TRP A 28 -20.71 4.11 -14.74
C TRP A 28 -20.60 4.96 -16.02
N VAL A 29 -19.40 5.42 -16.38
CA VAL A 29 -19.09 6.00 -17.69
C VAL A 29 -17.68 5.55 -18.08
N GLY A 30 -17.59 4.67 -19.07
CA GLY A 30 -16.37 4.43 -19.83
C GLY A 30 -16.28 5.44 -20.97
N HIS A 31 -15.09 5.99 -21.18
CA HIS A 31 -14.75 6.73 -22.40
C HIS A 31 -14.78 5.77 -23.59
N ASP A 32 -15.89 5.77 -24.32
CA ASP A 32 -15.93 5.89 -25.79
C ASP A 32 -17.39 5.89 -26.25
N GLY A 33 -17.73 6.87 -27.10
CA GLY A 33 -19.09 7.20 -27.47
C GLY A 33 -19.78 6.12 -28.29
N GLN A 34 -20.74 5.42 -27.67
CA GLN A 34 -22.08 5.04 -28.18
C GLN A 34 -22.74 4.09 -27.17
N SER A 35 -23.66 4.59 -26.33
CA SER A 35 -24.33 3.78 -25.31
C SER A 35 -25.52 3.00 -25.91
N ARG A 36 -25.37 1.68 -26.05
CA ARG A 36 -26.47 0.73 -25.92
C ARG A 36 -26.25 -0.08 -24.63
N LEU A 37 -26.75 0.44 -23.52
CA LEU A 37 -26.83 -0.32 -22.25
C LEU A 37 -27.97 -1.33 -22.36
N THR A 38 -27.72 -2.60 -22.01
CA THR A 38 -28.72 -3.68 -22.02
C THR A 38 -29.64 -3.59 -20.79
N LYS A 39 -30.86 -4.15 -20.91
CA LYS A 39 -31.95 -4.12 -19.90
C LYS A 39 -31.60 -4.73 -18.52
N GLU A 40 -30.45 -5.36 -18.34
CA GLU A 40 -30.09 -6.12 -17.14
C GLU A 40 -29.45 -5.26 -16.03
N SER A 41 -29.01 -4.03 -16.31
CA SER A 41 -28.31 -3.20 -15.33
C SER A 41 -29.20 -2.28 -14.48
N GLN A 42 -30.54 -2.40 -14.56
CA GLN A 42 -31.51 -1.59 -13.77
C GLN A 42 -32.40 -2.39 -12.80
N ASP A 43 -32.28 -3.73 -12.74
CA ASP A 43 -33.21 -4.62 -12.01
C ASP A 43 -33.05 -4.64 -10.46
N PRO A 44 -31.83 -4.57 -9.86
CA PRO A 44 -31.67 -4.72 -8.41
C PRO A 44 -32.26 -3.58 -7.57
N LEU A 45 -32.08 -2.34 -8.01
CA LEU A 45 -32.59 -1.17 -7.29
C LEU A 45 -34.12 -1.17 -7.25
N LEU A 46 -34.76 -1.51 -8.37
CA LEU A 46 -36.21 -1.54 -8.47
C LEU A 46 -36.83 -2.63 -7.59
N PHE A 47 -36.24 -3.82 -7.56
CA PHE A 47 -36.74 -4.92 -6.73
C PHE A 47 -36.60 -4.64 -5.22
N LEU A 48 -35.48 -4.03 -4.81
CA LEU A 48 -35.15 -3.84 -3.40
C LEU A 48 -35.76 -2.58 -2.78
N LYS A 49 -36.02 -1.53 -3.57
CA LYS A 49 -36.51 -0.24 -3.07
C LYS A 49 -37.83 -0.35 -2.30
N ASP A 50 -38.75 -1.18 -2.76
CA ASP A 50 -40.09 -1.31 -2.16
C ASP A 50 -40.13 -2.34 -1.02
N ARG A 51 -39.06 -3.12 -0.84
CA ARG A 51 -38.94 -4.17 0.17
C ARG A 51 -38.01 -3.78 1.33
N ALA A 52 -37.09 -2.85 1.11
CA ALA A 52 -36.18 -2.34 2.14
C ALA A 52 -36.77 -1.12 2.87
N PRO A 53 -37.03 -1.21 4.20
CA PRO A 53 -37.81 -0.18 4.89
C PRO A 53 -37.05 1.12 5.20
N THR A 54 -35.73 1.17 4.96
CA THR A 54 -34.95 2.40 5.14
C THR A 54 -33.87 2.54 4.07
N PRO A 55 -33.45 3.78 3.72
CA PRO A 55 -32.36 4.02 2.76
C PRO A 55 -31.05 3.32 3.14
N LYS A 56 -30.73 3.25 4.44
CA LYS A 56 -29.52 2.57 4.93
C LYS A 56 -29.58 1.04 4.71
N ARG A 57 -30.73 0.43 4.95
CA ARG A 57 -30.94 -1.02 4.70
C ARG A 57 -30.90 -1.32 3.20
N LEU A 58 -31.51 -0.48 2.37
CA LEU A 58 -31.43 -0.57 0.92
C LEU A 58 -29.97 -0.51 0.43
N GLN A 59 -29.18 0.43 0.94
CA GLN A 59 -27.77 0.56 0.58
C GLN A 59 -26.96 -0.68 0.98
N ASN A 60 -27.17 -1.24 2.17
CA ASN A 60 -26.50 -2.46 2.60
C ASN A 60 -26.87 -3.67 1.71
N LEU A 61 -28.15 -3.80 1.35
CA LEU A 61 -28.61 -4.85 0.44
C LEU A 61 -28.00 -4.71 -0.95
N LEU A 62 -27.93 -3.49 -1.49
CA LEU A 62 -27.28 -3.23 -2.78
C LEU A 62 -25.79 -3.57 -2.76
N ARG A 63 -25.08 -3.32 -1.65
CA ARG A 63 -23.67 -3.72 -1.49
C ARG A 63 -23.49 -5.23 -1.51
N VAL A 64 -24.41 -5.98 -0.91
CA VAL A 64 -24.39 -7.45 -0.96
C VAL A 64 -24.71 -7.97 -2.35
N VAL A 65 -25.71 -7.39 -3.04
CA VAL A 65 -26.02 -7.76 -4.43
C VAL A 65 -24.85 -7.47 -5.36
N ASP A 66 -24.20 -6.31 -5.23
CA ASP A 66 -23.01 -5.95 -6.01
C ASP A 66 -21.86 -6.94 -5.77
N GLY A 67 -21.60 -7.31 -4.51
CA GLY A 67 -20.59 -8.31 -4.17
C GLY A 67 -20.89 -9.69 -4.75
N VAL A 68 -22.16 -10.10 -4.76
CA VAL A 68 -22.61 -11.36 -5.36
C VAL A 68 -22.45 -11.33 -6.88
N LEU A 69 -22.86 -10.26 -7.55
CA LEU A 69 -22.80 -10.14 -9.02
C LEU A 69 -21.35 -10.13 -9.54
N ASN A 70 -20.46 -9.42 -8.84
CA ASN A 70 -19.05 -9.28 -9.22
C ASN A 70 -18.14 -10.40 -8.68
N ALA A 71 -18.69 -11.38 -7.97
CA ALA A 71 -17.92 -12.49 -7.43
C ALA A 71 -17.29 -13.36 -8.55
N PRO A 72 -15.98 -13.66 -8.48
CA PRO A 72 -15.35 -14.56 -9.45
C PRO A 72 -15.92 -15.98 -9.32
N ARG A 73 -16.39 -16.55 -10.45
CA ARG A 73 -17.00 -17.88 -10.48
C ARG A 73 -15.94 -18.97 -10.59
N GLN A 74 -15.72 -19.70 -9.50
CA GLN A 74 -14.72 -20.79 -9.48
C GLN A 74 -15.35 -22.15 -9.78
N PRO A 75 -14.65 -23.08 -10.45
CA PRO A 75 -15.15 -24.43 -10.68
C PRO A 75 -15.23 -25.24 -9.38
N ALA A 76 -16.04 -26.30 -9.34
CA ALA A 76 -16.15 -27.19 -8.16
C ALA A 76 -14.79 -27.75 -7.68
N SER A 77 -13.84 -27.95 -8.59
CA SER A 77 -12.47 -28.40 -8.27
C SER A 77 -11.68 -27.40 -7.43
N PHE A 78 -11.97 -26.10 -7.53
CA PHE A 78 -11.32 -25.07 -6.71
C PHE A 78 -11.61 -25.28 -5.21
N TYR A 79 -12.81 -25.75 -4.89
CA TYR A 79 -13.27 -25.94 -3.51
C TYR A 79 -12.96 -27.33 -2.94
N ARG A 80 -12.52 -28.28 -3.78
CA ARG A 80 -12.39 -29.71 -3.43
C ARG A 80 -11.39 -30.03 -2.33
N ASN A 81 -10.52 -29.08 -1.99
CA ASN A 81 -9.64 -29.23 -0.84
C ASN A 81 -9.50 -27.91 -0.05
N LEU A 82 -10.64 -27.23 0.16
CA LEU A 82 -10.73 -26.06 1.04
C LEU A 82 -10.13 -26.34 2.43
N TRP A 83 -10.28 -27.56 2.93
CA TRP A 83 -9.81 -27.98 4.25
C TRP A 83 -8.47 -28.73 4.24
N SER A 84 -8.02 -29.23 3.07
CA SER A 84 -6.88 -30.16 2.95
C SER A 84 -5.82 -29.81 1.90
N THR A 85 -6.01 -28.80 1.05
CA THR A 85 -4.92 -28.28 0.20
C THR A 85 -4.34 -27.04 0.83
N HIS A 86 -3.01 -26.95 0.75
CA HIS A 86 -2.11 -25.95 1.31
C HIS A 86 -1.62 -26.34 2.70
N SER A 87 -0.35 -26.03 2.95
CA SER A 87 0.58 -26.44 3.99
C SER A 87 0.12 -26.38 5.46
N HIS A 88 -1.11 -25.96 5.71
CA HIS A 88 -1.76 -25.95 7.02
C HIS A 88 -3.20 -26.44 6.85
N CYS A 89 -3.54 -27.65 7.32
CA CYS A 89 -4.97 -27.99 7.40
C CYS A 89 -5.60 -26.99 8.38
N ILE A 90 -6.72 -26.36 7.99
CA ILE A 90 -7.47 -25.39 8.82
C ILE A 90 -7.76 -25.95 10.23
N PHE A 91 -7.85 -27.28 10.32
CA PHE A 91 -8.06 -28.05 11.54
C PHE A 91 -6.91 -29.08 11.84
N SER A 92 -5.65 -28.82 11.43
CA SER A 92 -4.50 -29.77 11.51
C SER A 92 -3.96 -30.11 12.92
N ASP A 93 -3.16 -31.18 12.95
CA ASP A 93 -2.98 -32.23 13.96
C ASP A 93 -3.32 -31.96 15.42
N ALA A 94 -4.24 -32.81 15.88
CA ALA A 94 -4.77 -32.91 17.21
C ALA A 94 -3.66 -33.03 18.27
N ASP A 95 -3.62 -32.05 19.18
CA ASP A 95 -3.37 -32.40 20.58
C ASP A 95 -4.49 -33.38 21.00
N PRO A 96 -4.17 -34.64 21.37
CA PRO A 96 -5.17 -35.62 21.80
C PRO A 96 -6.00 -35.12 22.99
N ALA A 97 -5.50 -34.13 23.74
CA ALA A 97 -6.19 -33.51 24.87
C ALA A 97 -7.22 -32.43 24.46
N GLN A 98 -7.24 -31.96 23.22
CA GLN A 98 -8.19 -30.92 22.77
C GLN A 98 -9.54 -31.51 22.33
N THR A 99 -10.62 -30.91 22.84
CA THR A 99 -11.99 -31.26 22.44
C THR A 99 -12.30 -30.82 21.00
N ARG A 100 -13.27 -31.49 20.36
CA ARG A 100 -13.74 -31.14 19.01
C ARG A 100 -14.08 -29.65 18.85
N ILE A 101 -14.83 -29.08 19.79
CA ILE A 101 -15.23 -27.67 19.74
C ILE A 101 -14.02 -26.74 19.93
N ALA A 102 -13.00 -27.15 20.71
CA ALA A 102 -11.75 -26.41 20.84
C ALA A 102 -11.02 -26.31 19.49
N ARG A 103 -10.98 -27.41 18.73
CA ARG A 103 -10.38 -27.45 17.37
C ARG A 103 -11.15 -26.56 16.41
N LEU A 104 -12.48 -26.57 16.46
CA LEU A 104 -13.32 -25.68 15.66
C LEU A 104 -13.06 -24.21 15.98
N LEU A 105 -13.04 -23.81 17.26
CA LEU A 105 -12.76 -22.42 17.63
C LEU A 105 -11.35 -21.98 17.27
N THR A 106 -10.38 -22.90 17.37
CA THR A 106 -9.00 -22.66 16.92
C THR A 106 -8.97 -22.42 15.41
N GLY A 107 -9.68 -23.24 14.62
CA GLY A 107 -9.86 -23.03 13.19
C GLY A 107 -10.57 -21.72 12.86
N ILE A 108 -11.62 -21.34 13.60
CA ILE A 108 -12.29 -20.04 13.41
C ILE A 108 -11.35 -18.88 13.75
N LYS A 109 -10.50 -19.00 14.78
CA LYS A 109 -9.49 -17.97 15.10
C LYS A 109 -8.46 -17.84 13.99
N HIS A 110 -8.00 -18.95 13.44
CA HIS A 110 -7.12 -19.00 12.29
C HIS A 110 -7.75 -18.31 11.06
N ILE A 111 -9.03 -18.61 10.78
CA ILE A 111 -9.76 -17.97 9.68
C ILE A 111 -9.99 -16.47 9.94
N ASP A 112 -10.38 -16.06 11.15
CA ASP A 112 -10.61 -14.64 11.50
C ASP A 112 -9.30 -13.82 11.37
N GLN A 113 -8.13 -14.42 11.61
CA GLN A 113 -6.81 -13.79 11.44
C GLN A 113 -6.43 -13.60 9.96
N GLU A 114 -6.93 -14.44 9.07
CA GLU A 114 -6.64 -14.46 7.62
C GLU A 114 -7.86 -14.05 6.78
N SER A 115 -8.71 -13.18 7.35
CA SER A 115 -10.11 -12.92 6.93
C SER A 115 -10.37 -12.65 5.45
N GLN A 116 -9.40 -12.17 4.65
CA GLN A 116 -9.54 -11.97 3.21
C GLN A 116 -9.24 -13.21 2.36
N ARG A 117 -8.45 -14.17 2.87
CA ARG A 117 -8.08 -15.39 2.12
C ARG A 117 -9.06 -16.53 2.32
N PHE A 118 -9.71 -16.60 3.48
CA PHE A 118 -10.61 -17.69 3.86
C PHE A 118 -12.07 -17.25 4.00
N GLU A 119 -12.52 -16.28 3.20
CA GLU A 119 -13.89 -15.74 3.32
C GLU A 119 -14.97 -16.83 3.30
N SER A 120 -14.92 -17.78 2.36
CA SER A 120 -15.88 -18.90 2.30
C SER A 120 -15.73 -19.86 3.49
N ALA A 121 -14.50 -20.21 3.89
CA ALA A 121 -14.26 -21.08 5.05
C ALA A 121 -14.72 -20.42 6.37
N GLY A 122 -14.64 -19.09 6.47
CA GLY A 122 -15.12 -18.32 7.62
C GLY A 122 -16.63 -18.38 7.75
N ARG A 123 -17.36 -18.21 6.64
CA ARG A 123 -18.82 -18.41 6.59
C ARG A 123 -19.20 -19.80 7.09
N ILE A 124 -18.53 -20.82 6.54
CA ILE A 124 -18.82 -22.23 6.81
C ILE A 124 -18.47 -22.60 8.26
N SER A 125 -17.36 -22.09 8.81
CA SER A 125 -16.95 -22.40 10.18
C SER A 125 -17.86 -21.76 11.23
N LEU A 126 -18.45 -20.60 10.94
CA LEU A 126 -19.51 -20.03 11.78
C LEU A 126 -20.80 -20.89 11.75
N VAL A 127 -21.07 -21.56 10.62
CA VAL A 127 -22.16 -22.53 10.51
C VAL A 127 -21.84 -23.80 11.30
N PHE A 128 -20.61 -24.30 11.27
CA PHE A 128 -20.16 -25.42 12.13
C PHE A 128 -20.34 -25.11 13.62
N LEU A 129 -20.01 -23.89 14.06
CA LEU A 129 -20.17 -23.52 15.47
C LEU A 129 -21.65 -23.51 15.88
N ALA A 130 -22.51 -23.02 15.00
CA ALA A 130 -23.95 -23.05 15.23
C ALA A 130 -24.50 -24.49 15.28
N HIS A 131 -23.98 -25.40 14.45
CA HIS A 131 -24.27 -26.82 14.53
C HIS A 131 -23.86 -27.42 15.89
N ASP A 132 -22.61 -27.21 16.34
CA ASP A 132 -22.15 -27.74 17.63
C ASP A 132 -22.98 -27.21 18.80
N ILE A 133 -23.39 -25.94 18.77
CA ILE A 133 -24.27 -25.37 19.80
C ILE A 133 -25.66 -26.03 19.77
N GLU A 134 -26.22 -26.31 18.60
CA GLU A 134 -27.51 -27.02 18.48
C GLU A 134 -27.43 -28.45 19.03
N VAL A 135 -26.32 -29.15 18.78
CA VAL A 135 -26.09 -30.50 19.32
C VAL A 135 -26.00 -30.47 20.85
N VAL A 136 -25.27 -29.51 21.44
CA VAL A 136 -25.19 -29.36 22.90
C VAL A 136 -26.55 -28.97 23.48
N LYS A 137 -27.33 -28.13 22.78
CA LYS A 137 -28.69 -27.72 23.18
C LYS A 137 -29.66 -28.90 23.25
N ASP A 138 -29.45 -29.94 22.44
CA ASP A 138 -30.31 -31.13 22.39
C ASP A 138 -29.91 -32.19 23.44
N GLN A 139 -28.82 -32.00 24.18
CA GLN A 139 -28.45 -32.82 25.34
C GLN A 139 -29.29 -32.48 26.58
N ASP A 140 -29.27 -33.36 27.59
CA ASP A 140 -29.93 -33.12 28.88
C ASP A 140 -29.18 -32.05 29.69
N LEU A 141 -29.56 -30.78 29.50
CA LEU A 141 -28.98 -29.62 30.18
C LEU A 141 -29.75 -29.26 31.46
N ILE A 142 -29.02 -29.09 32.57
CA ILE A 142 -29.58 -28.55 33.83
C ILE A 142 -29.76 -27.03 33.67
N MET A 143 -30.97 -26.52 33.91
CA MET A 143 -31.33 -25.12 33.67
C MET A 143 -31.72 -24.41 34.96
N ALA A 144 -31.14 -23.22 35.19
CA ALA A 144 -31.64 -22.30 36.23
C ALA A 144 -32.87 -21.50 35.71
N PRO A 145 -33.75 -21.01 36.60
CA PRO A 145 -34.90 -20.20 36.21
C PRO A 145 -34.50 -18.99 35.34
N GLY A 146 -35.21 -18.76 34.23
CA GLY A 146 -34.99 -17.63 33.32
C GLY A 146 -33.91 -17.84 32.25
N GLN A 147 -33.21 -18.99 32.23
CA GLN A 147 -32.25 -19.30 31.17
C GLN A 147 -32.93 -19.99 29.97
N THR A 148 -32.51 -19.64 28.75
CA THR A 148 -32.88 -20.41 27.53
C THR A 148 -31.90 -21.56 27.32
N ARG A 149 -32.36 -22.70 26.75
CA ARG A 149 -31.47 -23.83 26.39
C ARG A 149 -30.29 -23.40 25.53
N GLN A 150 -30.49 -22.44 24.62
CA GLN A 150 -29.44 -21.86 23.79
C GLN A 150 -28.35 -21.19 24.63
N ASN A 151 -28.73 -20.33 25.58
CA ASN A 151 -27.76 -19.66 26.47
C ASN A 151 -27.01 -20.66 27.35
N VAL A 152 -27.68 -21.72 27.82
CA VAL A 152 -27.07 -22.77 28.63
C VAL A 152 -26.05 -23.58 27.80
N ALA A 153 -26.38 -23.90 26.55
CA ALA A 153 -25.44 -24.57 25.63
C ALA A 153 -24.20 -23.71 25.35
N VAL A 154 -24.38 -22.40 25.10
CA VAL A 154 -23.28 -21.45 24.91
C VAL A 154 -22.40 -21.35 26.16
N LEU A 155 -23.00 -21.27 27.35
CA LEU A 155 -22.27 -21.24 28.62
C LEU A 155 -21.49 -22.53 28.87
N SER A 156 -22.11 -23.68 28.58
CA SER A 156 -21.48 -25.00 28.71
C SER A 156 -20.23 -25.10 27.83
N ILE A 157 -20.35 -24.70 26.56
CA ILE A 157 -19.21 -24.66 25.62
C ILE A 157 -18.12 -23.69 26.12
N ALA A 158 -18.50 -22.49 26.57
CA ALA A 158 -17.54 -21.51 27.08
C ALA A 158 -16.78 -22.02 28.31
N GLN A 159 -17.47 -22.70 29.24
CA GLN A 159 -16.89 -23.28 30.44
C GLN A 159 -15.95 -24.45 30.13
N GLN A 160 -16.36 -25.37 29.24
CA GLN A 160 -15.53 -26.48 28.79
C GLN A 160 -14.22 -26.01 28.17
N LEU A 161 -14.26 -24.88 27.46
CA LEU A 161 -13.12 -24.32 26.72
C LEU A 161 -12.34 -23.26 27.51
N ARG A 162 -12.82 -22.88 28.70
CA ARG A 162 -12.24 -21.81 29.54
C ARG A 162 -12.11 -20.47 28.80
N VAL A 163 -13.12 -20.12 28.01
CA VAL A 163 -13.21 -18.85 27.26
C VAL A 163 -14.39 -18.01 27.73
N ASP A 164 -14.37 -16.71 27.44
CA ASP A 164 -15.48 -15.81 27.76
C ASP A 164 -16.74 -16.19 26.97
N CYS A 165 -17.90 -16.25 27.63
CA CYS A 165 -19.15 -16.65 27.00
C CYS A 165 -19.60 -15.68 25.88
N ASN A 166 -19.19 -14.41 25.93
CA ASN A 166 -19.46 -13.45 24.87
C ASN A 166 -18.65 -13.75 23.60
N GLU A 167 -17.50 -14.43 23.70
CA GLU A 167 -16.74 -14.86 22.52
C GLU A 167 -17.57 -15.84 21.66
N ILE A 168 -18.14 -16.85 22.31
CA ILE A 168 -19.01 -17.84 21.67
C ILE A 168 -20.30 -17.19 21.16
N LYS A 169 -20.93 -16.35 21.98
CA LYS A 169 -22.18 -15.65 21.64
C LYS A 169 -22.01 -14.73 20.43
N ASN A 170 -20.89 -14.02 20.33
CA ASN A 170 -20.60 -13.12 19.22
C ASN A 170 -20.37 -13.89 17.91
N LYS A 171 -19.60 -14.99 17.95
CA LYS A 171 -19.38 -15.85 16.78
C LYS A 171 -20.68 -16.51 16.31
N TRP A 172 -21.48 -17.06 17.24
CA TRP A 172 -22.80 -17.61 16.92
C TRP A 172 -23.72 -16.56 16.28
N ARG A 173 -23.74 -15.33 16.80
CA ARG A 173 -24.55 -14.23 16.23
C ARG A 173 -24.13 -13.89 14.79
N ARG A 174 -22.85 -13.96 14.45
CA ARG A 174 -22.34 -13.75 13.08
C ARG A 174 -22.81 -14.86 12.14
N GLY A 175 -22.84 -16.11 12.59
CA GLY A 175 -23.23 -17.28 11.79
C GLY A 175 -24.73 -17.41 11.44
N ARG A 176 -25.61 -16.78 12.22
CA ARG A 176 -27.07 -16.99 12.14
C ARG A 176 -27.69 -16.73 10.76
N ASN A 177 -27.15 -15.75 10.02
CA ASN A 177 -27.66 -15.34 8.72
C ASN A 177 -27.21 -16.30 7.61
N TYR A 178 -26.03 -16.93 7.76
CA TYR A 178 -25.52 -17.91 6.81
C TYR A 178 -26.32 -19.22 6.83
N ILE A 179 -26.74 -19.70 8.02
CA ILE A 179 -27.63 -20.88 8.11
C ILE A 179 -28.92 -20.65 7.35
N LYS A 180 -29.51 -19.46 7.48
CA LYS A 180 -30.77 -19.11 6.83
C LYS A 180 -30.66 -19.15 5.30
N LEU A 181 -29.55 -18.65 4.75
CA LEU A 181 -29.26 -18.75 3.32
C LEU A 181 -29.09 -20.20 2.88
N LEU A 182 -28.36 -21.00 3.67
CA LEU A 182 -28.09 -22.40 3.40
C LEU A 182 -29.38 -23.24 3.38
N GLU A 183 -30.31 -23.03 4.33
CA GLU A 183 -31.60 -23.72 4.37
C GLU A 183 -32.45 -23.47 3.12
N ARG A 184 -32.46 -22.23 2.63
CA ARG A 184 -33.30 -21.81 1.50
C ARG A 184 -32.67 -22.13 0.15
N CYS A 185 -31.37 -21.86 0.01
CA CYS A 185 -30.68 -21.85 -1.28
C CYS A 185 -29.67 -23.00 -1.44
N GLY A 186 -29.34 -23.74 -0.39
CA GLY A 186 -28.36 -24.84 -0.40
C GLY A 186 -26.93 -24.40 -0.06
N PRO A 187 -26.01 -25.34 0.24
CA PRO A 187 -24.66 -25.03 0.73
C PRO A 187 -23.78 -24.24 -0.24
N ALA A 188 -23.95 -24.41 -1.55
CA ALA A 188 -23.15 -23.66 -2.52
C ALA A 188 -23.51 -22.17 -2.57
N SER A 189 -24.66 -21.76 -2.03
CA SER A 189 -25.03 -20.34 -1.92
C SER A 189 -24.01 -19.51 -1.13
N LEU A 190 -23.34 -20.09 -0.13
CA LEU A 190 -22.29 -19.41 0.63
C LEU A 190 -21.00 -19.19 -0.17
N LEU A 191 -20.75 -20.01 -1.18
CA LEU A 191 -19.61 -19.88 -2.08
C LEU A 191 -19.83 -18.73 -3.08
N GLU A 192 -21.07 -18.52 -3.50
CA GLU A 192 -21.45 -17.52 -4.51
C GLU A 192 -21.64 -16.09 -3.95
N LEU A 193 -21.54 -15.92 -2.63
CA LEU A 193 -21.63 -14.61 -1.96
C LEU A 193 -20.47 -13.64 -2.32
N GLY A 194 -19.36 -14.12 -2.87
CA GLY A 194 -18.23 -13.25 -3.31
C GLY A 194 -17.36 -12.72 -2.19
N THR A 195 -16.47 -11.76 -2.48
CA THR A 195 -15.59 -11.11 -1.47
C THR A 195 -16.18 -9.80 -0.95
N GLY A 196 -15.86 -9.40 0.28
CA GLY A 196 -16.24 -8.08 0.81
C GLY A 196 -17.70 -7.96 1.29
N VAL A 197 -18.48 -9.03 1.27
CA VAL A 197 -19.87 -9.04 1.74
C VAL A 197 -20.03 -9.43 3.22
N ASN A 198 -19.01 -10.07 3.82
CA ASN A 198 -19.09 -10.66 5.16
C ASN A 198 -19.49 -9.65 6.26
N TRP A 199 -18.92 -8.44 6.22
CA TRP A 199 -19.28 -7.40 7.20
C TRP A 199 -20.76 -7.03 7.12
N TYR A 200 -21.28 -6.86 5.90
CA TYR A 200 -22.70 -6.56 5.69
C TYR A 200 -23.57 -7.70 6.18
N TRP A 201 -23.23 -8.93 5.79
CA TRP A 201 -23.99 -10.13 6.12
C TRP A 201 -24.02 -10.44 7.63
N GLU A 202 -22.91 -10.23 8.33
CA GLU A 202 -22.75 -10.60 9.74
C GLU A 202 -23.20 -9.50 10.72
N LYS A 203 -23.04 -8.23 10.33
CA LYS A 203 -23.22 -7.08 11.23
C LYS A 203 -24.27 -6.08 10.78
N ALA A 204 -24.47 -5.89 9.47
CA ALA A 204 -25.29 -4.80 8.95
C ALA A 204 -26.73 -5.25 8.58
N LEU A 205 -26.89 -6.46 8.07
CA LEU A 205 -28.19 -7.01 7.66
C LEU A 205 -28.95 -7.65 8.82
N THR A 206 -30.25 -7.33 8.92
CA THR A 206 -31.16 -8.02 9.83
C THR A 206 -31.60 -9.37 9.26
N LYS A 207 -32.36 -10.17 10.02
CA LYS A 207 -32.89 -11.44 9.51
C LYS A 207 -33.89 -11.23 8.36
N GLU A 208 -34.63 -10.13 8.41
CA GLU A 208 -35.60 -9.72 7.40
C GLU A 208 -34.89 -9.21 6.14
N ASP A 209 -33.75 -8.52 6.28
CA ASP A 209 -32.93 -8.15 5.12
C ASP A 209 -32.43 -9.38 4.36
N VAL A 210 -32.05 -10.44 5.09
CA VAL A 210 -31.65 -11.71 4.47
C VAL A 210 -32.82 -12.36 3.72
N ASP A 211 -34.06 -12.27 4.21
CA ASP A 211 -35.23 -12.74 3.45
C ASP A 211 -35.40 -11.98 2.13
N ILE A 212 -35.31 -10.65 2.19
CA ILE A 212 -35.42 -9.79 1.00
C ILE A 212 -34.33 -10.12 -0.01
N PHE A 213 -33.10 -10.37 0.44
CA PHE A 213 -32.01 -10.81 -0.43
C PHE A 213 -32.29 -12.19 -1.04
N ILE A 214 -32.80 -13.15 -0.27
CA ILE A 214 -33.12 -14.50 -0.78
C ILE A 214 -34.23 -14.43 -1.83
N GLU A 215 -35.29 -13.65 -1.60
CA GLU A 215 -36.35 -13.42 -2.58
C GLU A 215 -35.80 -12.80 -3.87
N PHE A 216 -34.89 -11.84 -3.76
CA PHE A 216 -34.20 -11.25 -4.91
C PHE A 216 -33.35 -12.30 -5.64
N PHE A 217 -32.55 -13.08 -4.91
CA PHE A 217 -31.69 -14.12 -5.46
C PHE A 217 -32.50 -15.18 -6.22
N GLU A 218 -33.61 -15.64 -5.66
CA GLU A 218 -34.51 -16.62 -6.28
C GLU A 218 -35.27 -16.04 -7.48
N ALA A 219 -35.78 -14.81 -7.39
CA ALA A 219 -36.64 -14.23 -8.43
C ALA A 219 -35.85 -13.58 -9.58
N LYS A 220 -34.67 -13.02 -9.30
CA LYS A 220 -33.94 -12.15 -10.24
C LYS A 220 -32.59 -12.70 -10.69
N LEU A 221 -32.06 -13.75 -10.05
CA LEU A 221 -30.79 -14.38 -10.44
C LEU A 221 -30.95 -15.88 -10.77
N PRO A 222 -31.82 -16.27 -11.74
CA PRO A 222 -32.12 -17.68 -12.03
C PRO A 222 -30.90 -18.46 -12.53
N HIS A 223 -29.98 -17.81 -13.26
CA HIS A 223 -28.72 -18.43 -13.70
C HIS A 223 -27.81 -18.78 -12.51
N LEU A 224 -27.74 -17.89 -11.51
CA LEU A 224 -26.95 -18.12 -10.31
C LEU A 224 -27.61 -19.16 -9.40
N SER A 225 -28.94 -19.14 -9.29
CA SER A 225 -29.71 -20.18 -8.60
C SER A 225 -29.49 -21.57 -9.20
N SER A 226 -29.44 -21.67 -10.53
CA SER A 226 -29.15 -22.93 -11.24
C SER A 226 -27.74 -23.41 -10.96
N ARG A 227 -26.75 -22.51 -11.02
CA ARG A 227 -25.36 -22.80 -10.70
C ARG A 227 -25.16 -23.26 -9.24
N VAL A 228 -25.85 -22.64 -8.28
CA VAL A 228 -25.83 -23.08 -6.88
C VAL A 228 -26.31 -24.53 -6.77
N LYS A 229 -27.38 -24.91 -7.47
CA LYS A 229 -27.86 -26.30 -7.48
C LYS A 229 -26.82 -27.27 -8.04
N GLU A 230 -26.13 -26.90 -9.12
CA GLU A 230 -25.06 -27.71 -9.72
C GLU A 230 -23.86 -27.90 -8.77
N LEU A 231 -23.55 -26.89 -7.96
CA LEU A 231 -22.42 -26.92 -7.03
C LEU A 231 -22.78 -27.49 -5.64
N ASN A 232 -24.07 -27.71 -5.34
CA ASN A 232 -24.50 -28.11 -4.00
C ASN A 232 -23.86 -29.41 -3.54
N GLU A 233 -23.75 -30.43 -4.39
CA GLU A 233 -23.14 -31.70 -4.00
C GLU A 233 -21.64 -31.55 -3.68
N ALA A 234 -20.91 -30.77 -4.47
CA ALA A 234 -19.49 -30.48 -4.20
C ALA A 234 -19.33 -29.64 -2.92
N ALA A 235 -20.19 -28.64 -2.72
CA ALA A 235 -20.19 -27.82 -1.51
C ALA A 235 -20.58 -28.65 -0.27
N GLY A 236 -21.54 -29.55 -0.38
CA GLY A 236 -21.97 -30.41 0.72
C GLY A 236 -20.88 -31.41 1.14
N ASN A 237 -20.16 -32.02 0.19
CA ASN A 237 -18.96 -32.83 0.50
C ASN A 237 -17.92 -32.00 1.25
N MET A 238 -17.67 -30.76 0.78
CA MET A 238 -16.77 -29.84 1.47
C MET A 238 -17.25 -29.53 2.90
N PHE A 239 -18.54 -29.36 3.18
CA PHE A 239 -19.03 -29.21 4.55
C PHE A 239 -18.71 -30.44 5.42
N VAL A 240 -18.96 -31.64 4.89
CA VAL A 240 -18.65 -32.91 5.58
C VAL A 240 -17.16 -33.02 5.86
N ASP A 241 -16.30 -32.79 4.87
CA ASP A 241 -14.85 -32.83 5.01
C ASP A 241 -14.34 -31.88 6.11
N GLY A 242 -14.90 -30.67 6.17
CA GLY A 242 -14.56 -29.71 7.22
C GLY A 242 -14.96 -30.21 8.61
N MET A 243 -16.14 -30.80 8.75
CA MET A 243 -16.61 -31.34 10.02
C MET A 243 -15.80 -32.55 10.48
N LEU A 244 -15.43 -33.44 9.56
CA LEU A 244 -14.52 -34.55 9.83
C LEU A 244 -13.14 -34.03 10.26
N ALA A 245 -12.63 -33.00 9.59
CA ALA A 245 -11.32 -32.44 9.87
C ALA A 245 -11.17 -31.88 11.29
N TYR A 246 -12.23 -31.32 11.89
CA TYR A 246 -12.18 -30.87 13.30
C TYR A 246 -12.64 -31.92 14.33
N GLY A 247 -13.07 -33.12 13.90
CA GLY A 247 -13.26 -34.28 14.77
C GLY A 247 -14.69 -34.84 14.86
N TRP A 248 -15.57 -34.59 13.88
CA TRP A 248 -16.78 -35.39 13.73
C TRP A 248 -16.48 -36.76 13.09
N THR A 249 -17.35 -37.74 13.35
CA THR A 249 -17.43 -38.97 12.55
C THR A 249 -18.66 -38.90 11.66
N LEU A 250 -18.66 -39.59 10.51
CA LEU A 250 -19.83 -39.63 9.63
C LEU A 250 -21.09 -40.14 10.36
N GLU A 251 -20.94 -41.17 11.19
CA GLU A 251 -22.02 -41.74 11.98
C GLU A 251 -22.60 -40.74 12.98
N SER A 252 -21.76 -40.06 13.75
CA SER A 252 -22.21 -39.08 14.73
C SER A 252 -22.79 -37.82 14.07
N LEU A 253 -22.22 -37.39 12.95
CA LEU A 253 -22.68 -36.23 12.20
C LEU A 253 -24.08 -36.45 11.61
N PHE A 254 -24.27 -37.55 10.89
CA PHE A 254 -25.53 -37.87 10.23
C PHE A 254 -26.64 -38.30 11.20
N GLY A 255 -26.29 -38.65 12.45
CA GLY A 255 -27.24 -38.87 13.53
C GLY A 255 -27.80 -37.58 14.18
N THR A 256 -27.27 -36.40 13.85
CA THR A 256 -27.74 -35.12 14.42
C THR A 256 -28.95 -34.55 13.68
N ASN A 257 -29.82 -33.86 14.42
CA ASN A 257 -31.00 -33.18 13.86
C ASN A 257 -30.81 -31.65 13.75
N SER A 258 -29.57 -31.20 13.55
CA SER A 258 -29.26 -29.78 13.40
C SER A 258 -29.83 -29.20 12.11
N ARG A 259 -30.02 -27.88 12.08
CA ARG A 259 -30.46 -27.15 10.88
C ARG A 259 -29.49 -27.31 9.71
N LEU A 260 -28.19 -27.40 10.00
CA LEU A 260 -27.17 -27.69 8.98
C LEU A 260 -27.41 -29.07 8.33
N CYS A 261 -27.58 -30.13 9.13
CA CYS A 261 -27.75 -31.49 8.60
C CYS A 261 -29.07 -31.64 7.83
N GLN A 262 -30.14 -31.01 8.31
CA GLN A 262 -31.42 -30.96 7.60
C GLN A 262 -31.29 -30.30 6.23
N ALA A 263 -30.58 -29.17 6.16
CA ALA A 263 -30.40 -28.47 4.90
C ALA A 263 -29.42 -29.18 3.95
N LEU A 264 -28.38 -29.85 4.47
CA LEU A 264 -27.53 -30.72 3.65
C LEU A 264 -28.33 -31.93 3.11
N ALA A 265 -29.21 -32.54 3.91
CA ALA A 265 -30.06 -33.63 3.44
C ALA A 265 -31.07 -33.20 2.37
N LEU A 266 -31.60 -31.97 2.48
CA LEU A 266 -32.53 -31.41 1.49
C LEU A 266 -31.83 -31.09 0.16
N HIS A 267 -30.69 -30.41 0.21
CA HIS A 267 -30.02 -29.86 -0.99
C HIS A 267 -28.94 -30.77 -1.57
N CYS A 268 -28.48 -31.77 -0.82
CA CYS A 268 -27.43 -32.72 -1.19
C CYS A 268 -27.86 -34.16 -0.83
N PRO A 269 -28.96 -34.68 -1.43
CA PRO A 269 -29.51 -35.98 -1.04
C PRO A 269 -28.51 -37.14 -1.21
N GLY A 270 -27.54 -37.02 -2.12
CA GLY A 270 -26.47 -38.02 -2.32
C GLY A 270 -25.51 -38.19 -1.12
N LEU A 271 -25.47 -37.24 -0.18
CA LEU A 271 -24.62 -37.34 1.02
C LEU A 271 -25.20 -38.26 2.11
N PHE A 272 -26.51 -38.50 2.10
CA PHE A 272 -27.22 -39.25 3.14
C PHE A 272 -27.86 -40.49 2.53
N ARG A 273 -27.48 -41.70 3.00
CA ARG A 273 -28.11 -42.96 2.57
C ARG A 273 -29.61 -43.01 2.90
N THR A 274 -30.01 -42.32 3.98
CA THR A 274 -31.39 -42.08 4.40
C THR A 274 -31.44 -40.69 5.05
N PRO A 275 -32.34 -39.77 4.66
CA PRO A 275 -32.39 -38.44 5.27
C PRO A 275 -32.71 -38.52 6.77
N PRO A 276 -32.09 -37.69 7.63
CA PRO A 276 -32.38 -37.65 9.07
C PRO A 276 -33.78 -37.09 9.32
N ARG A 277 -34.81 -37.97 9.27
CA ARG A 277 -36.26 -37.68 9.32
C ARG A 277 -36.74 -36.71 8.22
N PRO A 278 -38.04 -36.71 7.85
CA PRO A 278 -38.54 -35.76 6.86
C PRO A 278 -38.35 -34.33 7.36
N PHE A 279 -37.63 -33.53 6.57
CA PHE A 279 -37.54 -32.08 6.71
C PHE A 279 -38.97 -31.50 6.74
N GLN A 280 -39.36 -30.90 7.86
CA GLN A 280 -40.57 -30.08 7.91
C GLN A 280 -40.22 -28.71 7.33
N ASP A 281 -40.89 -28.36 6.24
CA ASP A 281 -40.76 -27.07 5.58
C ASP A 281 -40.75 -25.92 6.62
N PRO A 282 -39.76 -25.01 6.60
CA PRO A 282 -39.69 -23.87 7.51
C PRO A 282 -40.93 -22.96 7.49
N ARG A 283 -41.80 -23.14 6.49
CA ARG A 283 -43.12 -22.50 6.41
C ARG A 283 -44.14 -22.98 7.45
N THR A 284 -43.88 -24.04 8.22
CA THR A 284 -44.87 -24.61 9.18
C THR A 284 -44.42 -24.63 10.64
N TRP A 285 -43.52 -23.74 11.06
CA TRP A 285 -42.88 -23.75 12.40
C TRP A 285 -43.80 -23.48 13.62
N GLU A 286 -45.12 -23.36 13.46
CA GLU A 286 -46.05 -23.05 14.57
C GLU A 286 -46.60 -24.26 15.33
N SER A 287 -46.25 -25.50 14.99
CA SER A 287 -46.78 -26.66 15.72
C SER A 287 -45.75 -27.74 15.97
N LEU A 288 -45.36 -27.90 17.25
CA LEU A 288 -45.31 -29.16 18.01
C LEU A 288 -44.20 -29.15 19.09
N LYS A 289 -44.63 -29.09 20.35
CA LYS A 289 -43.85 -29.48 21.55
C LYS A 289 -44.18 -30.96 21.85
N THR A 290 -43.17 -31.76 22.22
CA THR A 290 -43.05 -32.52 23.50
C THR A 290 -42.17 -33.79 23.40
N THR A 291 -41.45 -34.02 24.51
CA THR A 291 -41.08 -35.29 25.20
C THR A 291 -39.94 -36.22 24.73
N ASP A 292 -38.92 -36.27 25.60
CA ASP A 292 -38.43 -37.43 26.39
C ASP A 292 -37.26 -38.32 25.89
N GLY A 293 -36.28 -38.54 26.79
CA GLY A 293 -35.92 -39.91 27.19
C GLY A 293 -34.53 -40.48 26.90
N SER A 294 -33.52 -40.12 27.71
CA SER A 294 -32.50 -40.99 28.34
C SER A 294 -31.71 -42.07 27.55
N ARG A 295 -30.37 -42.06 27.69
CA ARG A 295 -29.49 -43.14 28.27
C ARG A 295 -28.04 -43.03 27.76
N GLY A 296 -27.07 -43.06 28.68
CA GLY A 296 -25.64 -43.22 28.40
C GLY A 296 -24.98 -44.17 29.40
N LEU A 297 -24.12 -45.07 28.89
CA LEU A 297 -23.40 -46.13 29.61
C LEU A 297 -21.88 -45.86 29.56
N VAL A 298 -21.19 -46.49 30.51
CA VAL A 298 -19.85 -46.22 31.10
C VAL A 298 -18.65 -46.55 30.19
N LEU A 299 -17.54 -45.82 30.38
CA LEU A 299 -16.19 -46.10 29.87
C LEU A 299 -15.27 -46.50 31.03
N ASP A 300 -14.38 -47.48 30.80
CA ASP A 300 -13.30 -47.85 31.71
C ASP A 300 -11.93 -47.84 31.00
N VAL A 301 -10.92 -47.67 31.83
CA VAL A 301 -9.56 -47.14 31.64
C VAL A 301 -8.57 -48.23 31.23
N THR A 302 -7.47 -47.91 30.52
CA THR A 302 -6.08 -48.11 31.01
C THR A 302 -4.97 -47.80 30.00
N THR A 303 -3.89 -47.29 30.60
CA THR A 303 -2.63 -46.74 30.12
C THR A 303 -1.59 -47.78 29.69
N SER A 304 -0.63 -47.40 28.84
CA SER A 304 0.78 -47.79 29.03
C SER A 304 1.75 -46.78 28.40
N LYS A 305 2.86 -46.57 29.10
CA LYS A 305 4.01 -45.70 28.82
C LYS A 305 5.04 -46.47 27.97
N GLU A 306 5.95 -45.80 27.25
CA GLU A 306 7.38 -45.68 27.61
C GLU A 306 8.37 -45.28 26.49
N HIS A 307 9.35 -44.47 26.93
CA HIS A 307 10.78 -44.41 26.57
C HIS A 307 11.32 -43.77 25.27
N ALA A 308 12.14 -42.73 25.49
CA ALA A 308 13.08 -42.11 24.57
C ALA A 308 14.44 -42.84 24.54
N ARG A 309 15.22 -42.70 23.46
CA ARG A 309 16.65 -42.30 23.47
C ARG A 309 17.16 -41.88 22.06
N PRO A 310 18.29 -41.14 21.98
CA PRO A 310 18.70 -40.31 20.83
C PRO A 310 19.93 -40.86 20.07
N ASN A 311 20.10 -40.50 18.79
CA ASN A 311 21.40 -40.13 18.17
C ASN A 311 21.33 -39.80 16.66
N GLU A 312 22.16 -38.81 16.28
CA GLU A 312 22.99 -38.69 15.06
C GLU A 312 22.38 -38.43 13.67
N PHE A 313 22.66 -37.21 13.15
CA PHE A 313 23.08 -36.90 11.77
C PHE A 313 22.33 -37.57 10.60
N THR A 314 21.00 -37.54 10.62
CA THR A 314 20.16 -37.77 9.43
C THR A 314 18.98 -36.83 9.44
N ASP A 315 19.08 -35.70 8.74
CA ASP A 315 17.94 -34.98 8.13
C ASP A 315 18.46 -33.84 7.25
N LEU A 316 19.00 -34.20 6.08
CA LEU A 316 19.29 -33.26 4.98
C LEU A 316 18.30 -33.42 3.80
N ALA A 317 17.15 -34.05 4.05
CA ALA A 317 15.95 -34.07 3.22
C ALA A 317 14.87 -34.57 4.20
N GLU A 318 13.74 -33.94 4.48
CA GLU A 318 12.67 -33.54 3.58
C GLU A 318 11.68 -32.65 4.37
N HIS A 319 11.86 -31.33 4.34
CA HIS A 319 10.77 -30.42 4.68
C HIS A 319 10.49 -29.59 3.43
N PRO A 320 9.28 -29.67 2.83
CA PRO A 320 8.94 -28.79 1.74
C PRO A 320 9.17 -27.36 2.22
N ILE A 321 9.96 -26.59 1.47
CA ILE A 321 10.10 -25.15 1.74
C ILE A 321 8.71 -24.56 1.53
N GLU A 322 7.94 -24.42 2.61
CA GLU A 322 6.69 -23.69 2.57
C GLU A 322 7.02 -22.28 2.12
N GLN A 323 6.45 -21.87 0.99
CA GLN A 323 6.61 -20.51 0.47
C GLN A 323 6.26 -19.51 1.58
N LEU A 324 7.08 -18.46 1.72
CA LEU A 324 6.77 -17.36 2.61
C LEU A 324 5.36 -16.84 2.30
N SER A 325 4.58 -16.58 3.33
CA SER A 325 3.21 -16.14 3.14
C SER A 325 3.18 -14.78 2.45
N ARG A 326 2.42 -14.70 1.37
CA ARG A 326 2.30 -13.51 0.51
C ARG A 326 1.15 -12.56 0.91
N PHE A 327 0.16 -13.06 1.66
CA PHE A 327 -1.12 -12.36 1.82
C PHE A 327 -1.59 -12.19 3.27
N TYR A 328 -1.00 -12.93 4.22
CA TYR A 328 -1.36 -12.86 5.63
C TYR A 328 -0.15 -13.14 6.53
N ILE A 329 -0.23 -12.76 7.80
CA ILE A 329 0.75 -13.14 8.82
C ILE A 329 0.39 -14.54 9.32
N ASN A 330 1.31 -15.50 9.25
CA ASN A 330 1.07 -16.90 9.66
C ASN A 330 0.60 -16.97 11.12
N ALA A 331 -0.57 -17.58 11.36
CA ALA A 331 -1.15 -17.72 12.70
C ALA A 331 -0.32 -18.59 13.66
N ASN A 332 0.35 -19.62 13.14
CA ASN A 332 1.28 -20.50 13.85
C ASN A 332 2.52 -20.74 12.97
N PRO A 333 3.54 -19.85 13.01
CA PRO A 333 4.74 -20.03 12.21
C PRO A 333 5.49 -21.28 12.68
N LYS A 334 5.45 -22.36 11.88
CA LYS A 334 6.24 -23.58 12.10
C LYS A 334 7.68 -23.45 11.58
N GLN A 335 7.97 -22.36 10.86
CA GLN A 335 9.26 -22.09 10.25
C GLN A 335 10.26 -21.63 11.32
N SER A 336 11.44 -22.25 11.34
CA SER A 336 12.53 -21.76 12.17
C SER A 336 13.04 -20.39 11.67
N PRO A 337 13.66 -19.57 12.53
CA PRO A 337 14.27 -18.32 12.09
C PRO A 337 15.22 -18.48 10.90
N ASP A 338 15.99 -19.56 10.85
CA ASP A 338 16.93 -19.86 9.75
C ASP A 338 16.23 -20.25 8.45
N GLN A 339 15.06 -20.88 8.52
CA GLN A 339 14.25 -21.16 7.32
C GLN A 339 13.68 -19.86 6.77
N VAL A 340 13.10 -19.00 7.61
CA VAL A 340 12.56 -17.70 7.18
C VAL A 340 13.66 -16.82 6.60
N TYR A 341 14.83 -16.76 7.25
CA TYR A 341 15.98 -16.02 6.74
C TYR A 341 16.42 -16.54 5.36
N ARG A 342 16.57 -17.85 5.19
CA ARG A 342 16.97 -18.43 3.89
C ARG A 342 15.95 -18.14 2.81
N CYS A 343 14.65 -18.34 3.05
CA CYS A 343 13.63 -18.06 2.06
C CYS A 343 13.62 -16.58 1.66
N LEU A 344 13.72 -15.66 2.63
CA LEU A 344 13.76 -14.22 2.34
C LEU A 344 15.03 -13.86 1.57
N ARG A 345 16.17 -14.41 1.97
CA ARG A 345 17.43 -14.20 1.25
C ARG A 345 17.34 -14.71 -0.18
N ASP A 346 16.82 -15.92 -0.40
CA ASP A 346 16.71 -16.52 -1.73
C ASP A 346 15.70 -15.77 -2.63
N GLU A 347 14.64 -15.18 -2.06
CA GLU A 347 13.73 -14.29 -2.79
C GLU A 347 14.42 -12.96 -3.14
N LEU A 348 15.16 -12.37 -2.20
CA LEU A 348 15.92 -11.12 -2.41
C LEU A 348 17.12 -11.31 -3.35
N ASP A 349 17.66 -12.52 -3.50
CA ASP A 349 18.73 -12.82 -4.47
C ASP A 349 18.25 -12.66 -5.93
N GLN A 350 16.94 -12.55 -6.17
CA GLN A 350 16.37 -12.23 -7.49
C GLN A 350 16.43 -10.73 -7.82
N ASP A 351 16.62 -9.87 -6.82
CA ASP A 351 16.77 -8.44 -7.07
C ASP A 351 18.10 -8.15 -7.78
N HIS A 352 18.07 -7.10 -8.60
CA HIS A 352 19.31 -6.58 -9.16
C HIS A 352 20.23 -6.08 -8.03
N SER A 353 21.50 -6.46 -8.10
CA SER A 353 22.51 -5.93 -7.18
C SER A 353 22.51 -4.40 -7.24
N PRO A 354 22.36 -3.69 -6.10
CA PRO A 354 22.37 -2.23 -6.07
C PRO A 354 23.64 -1.62 -6.69
N HIS A 355 24.74 -2.35 -6.67
CA HIS A 355 26.02 -1.94 -7.24
C HIS A 355 25.96 -1.70 -8.76
N PHE A 356 25.17 -2.50 -9.50
CA PHE A 356 24.98 -2.36 -10.95
C PHE A 356 23.75 -1.53 -11.32
N ASN A 357 23.03 -1.00 -10.32
CA ASN A 357 21.95 -0.06 -10.56
C ASN A 357 22.51 1.33 -10.87
N LEU A 358 22.68 1.67 -12.15
CA LEU A 358 23.18 2.98 -12.59
C LEU A 358 22.06 4.02 -12.75
N ALA A 359 20.81 3.65 -12.47
CA ALA A 359 19.65 4.55 -12.52
C ALA A 359 19.57 5.48 -11.30
N THR A 360 19.99 4.98 -10.13
CA THR A 360 19.74 5.59 -8.82
C THR A 360 20.83 6.56 -8.37
N PHE A 361 20.41 7.62 -7.69
CA PHE A 361 21.28 8.54 -6.95
C PHE A 361 21.59 8.07 -5.53
N ASN A 362 20.86 7.07 -5.03
CA ASN A 362 21.03 6.60 -3.67
C ASN A 362 22.41 5.96 -3.49
N SER A 363 23.06 6.22 -2.37
CA SER A 363 24.31 5.52 -2.06
C SER A 363 24.05 4.03 -1.87
N THR A 364 24.83 3.22 -2.56
CA THR A 364 24.76 1.75 -2.55
C THR A 364 25.95 1.10 -1.84
N TYR A 365 26.84 1.93 -1.30
CA TYR A 365 28.00 1.51 -0.52
C TYR A 365 28.24 2.45 0.66
N MET A 366 28.64 1.87 1.78
CA MET A 366 29.21 2.54 2.95
C MET A 366 30.36 1.72 3.52
N GLU A 367 31.32 2.35 4.18
CA GLU A 367 32.39 1.63 4.88
C GLU A 367 31.76 0.65 5.91
N PRO A 368 32.26 -0.60 6.05
CA PRO A 368 31.67 -1.60 6.94
C PRO A 368 31.53 -1.14 8.40
N ILE A 369 32.43 -0.28 8.86
CA ILE A 369 32.38 0.30 10.21
C ILE A 369 31.15 1.18 10.42
N VAL A 370 30.66 1.87 9.38
CA VAL A 370 29.46 2.70 9.46
C VAL A 370 28.22 1.84 9.40
N ALA A 371 28.20 0.80 8.58
CA ALA A 371 27.12 -0.18 8.57
C ALA A 371 26.97 -0.83 9.96
N ARG A 372 28.09 -1.17 10.62
CA ARG A 372 28.09 -1.66 12.01
C ARG A 372 27.48 -0.63 12.98
N LEU A 373 27.91 0.63 12.91
CA LEU A 373 27.33 1.71 13.73
C LEU A 373 25.82 1.83 13.52
N MET A 374 25.35 1.71 12.28
CA MET A 374 23.91 1.74 11.97
C MET A 374 23.17 0.56 12.60
N THR A 375 23.68 -0.67 12.43
CA THR A 375 23.08 -1.90 12.97
C THR A 375 22.98 -1.88 14.49
N GLU A 376 24.04 -1.43 15.18
CA GLU A 376 24.07 -1.30 16.65
C GLU A 376 23.04 -0.28 17.19
N ASN A 377 22.48 0.57 16.32
CA ASN A 377 21.58 1.68 16.70
C ASN A 377 20.19 1.62 16.04
N LEU A 378 19.80 0.50 15.43
CA LEU A 378 18.49 0.36 14.76
C LEU A 378 17.28 0.60 15.69
N ALA A 379 17.39 0.21 16.96
CA ALA A 379 16.32 0.33 17.94
C ALA A 379 16.12 1.75 18.52
N LYS A 380 16.98 2.72 18.19
CA LYS A 380 16.90 4.09 18.73
C LYS A 380 15.94 4.95 17.90
N ASN A 381 14.79 5.27 18.47
CA ASN A 381 13.78 6.12 17.86
C ASN A 381 14.17 7.61 17.95
N LEU A 382 14.32 8.28 16.81
CA LEU A 382 14.82 9.65 16.75
C LEU A 382 13.89 10.68 17.41
N VAL A 383 12.58 10.43 17.43
CA VAL A 383 11.58 11.35 18.01
C VAL A 383 11.54 11.34 19.54
N ASP A 384 12.34 10.49 20.20
CA ASP A 384 12.45 10.42 21.65
C ASP A 384 13.82 10.91 22.15
N PRO A 385 14.09 12.24 22.12
CA PRO A 385 15.33 12.81 22.63
C PRO A 385 15.46 12.70 24.15
N ARG A 386 14.40 12.29 24.88
CA ARG A 386 14.52 11.97 26.31
C ARG A 386 15.19 10.62 26.50
N ALA A 387 14.75 9.59 25.79
CA ALA A 387 15.39 8.29 25.83
C ALA A 387 16.76 8.31 25.13
N TYR A 388 16.92 9.11 24.08
CA TYR A 388 18.12 9.15 23.24
C TYR A 388 18.73 10.55 23.08
N PRO A 389 19.11 11.23 24.17
CA PRO A 389 19.59 12.61 24.12
C PRO A 389 20.91 12.76 23.37
N ALA A 390 21.73 11.71 23.30
CA ALA A 390 22.95 11.70 22.50
C ALA A 390 22.67 11.77 21.00
N VAL A 391 21.65 11.05 20.53
CA VAL A 391 21.22 11.06 19.13
C VAL A 391 20.70 12.45 18.74
N ALA A 392 19.84 13.03 19.58
CA ALA A 392 19.30 14.37 19.35
C ALA A 392 20.41 15.44 19.26
N ARG A 393 21.42 15.37 20.14
CA ARG A 393 22.60 16.24 20.03
C ARG A 393 23.38 16.01 18.73
N ILE A 394 23.46 14.78 18.24
CA ILE A 394 24.14 14.47 16.98
C ILE A 394 23.37 15.02 15.78
N GLU A 395 22.04 14.91 15.76
CA GLU A 395 21.19 15.55 14.75
C GLU A 395 21.42 17.06 14.72
N GLN A 396 21.41 17.70 15.89
CA GLN A 396 21.69 19.13 16.00
C GLN A 396 23.09 19.49 15.48
N ARG A 397 24.11 18.68 15.75
CA ARG A 397 25.45 18.89 15.16
C ARG A 397 25.44 18.79 13.64
N CYS A 398 24.69 17.86 13.07
CA CYS A 398 24.52 17.76 11.61
C CYS A 398 23.88 19.02 11.04
N LEU A 399 22.82 19.52 11.67
CA LEU A 399 22.16 20.77 11.26
C LEU A 399 23.13 21.96 11.30
N HIS A 400 23.94 22.10 12.35
CA HIS A 400 24.96 23.16 12.43
C HIS A 400 26.04 23.01 11.35
N ILE A 401 26.51 21.79 11.08
CA ILE A 401 27.50 21.53 10.01
C ILE A 401 26.92 21.91 8.65
N LEU A 402 25.66 21.55 8.39
CA LEU A 402 24.97 21.90 7.14
C LEU A 402 24.71 23.40 7.05
N ALA A 403 24.32 24.05 8.14
CA ALA A 403 24.12 25.49 8.19
C ALA A 403 25.42 26.27 7.86
N ASP A 404 26.56 25.87 8.44
CA ASP A 404 27.87 26.42 8.09
C ASP A 404 28.23 26.16 6.62
N LEU A 405 28.00 24.92 6.17
CA LEU A 405 28.26 24.51 4.78
C LEU A 405 27.44 25.32 3.78
N TYR A 406 26.24 25.75 4.18
CA TYR A 406 25.32 26.54 3.38
C TYR A 406 25.42 28.03 3.68
N HIS A 407 26.51 28.47 4.28
CA HIS A 407 26.80 29.89 4.52
C HIS A 407 25.66 30.63 5.23
N MET A 408 24.98 29.95 6.16
CA MET A 408 23.93 30.57 6.96
C MET A 408 24.50 31.81 7.68
N PRO A 409 23.83 32.97 7.65
CA PRO A 409 24.36 34.19 8.23
C PRO A 409 24.74 34.01 9.71
N ARG A 410 25.92 34.48 10.12
CA ARG A 410 26.46 34.23 11.48
C ARG A 410 25.53 34.69 12.61
N HIS A 411 24.75 35.75 12.40
CA HIS A 411 23.76 36.23 13.37
C HIS A 411 22.54 35.30 13.51
N ALA A 412 22.26 34.47 12.50
CA ALA A 412 21.22 33.44 12.51
C ALA A 412 21.76 32.04 12.88
N ALA A 413 23.08 31.84 12.89
CA ALA A 413 23.71 30.54 13.16
C ALA A 413 23.56 30.06 14.62
N ALA A 414 23.22 30.94 15.56
CA ALA A 414 22.88 30.56 16.93
C ALA A 414 21.47 29.94 17.05
N GLU A 415 20.62 30.12 16.04
CA GLU A 415 19.24 29.63 15.96
C GLU A 415 19.05 28.84 14.65
N VAL A 416 19.85 27.79 14.44
CA VAL A 416 19.70 26.96 13.24
C VAL A 416 18.30 26.34 13.21
N VAL A 417 17.49 26.82 12.27
CA VAL A 417 16.15 26.27 12.01
C VAL A 417 16.27 25.24 10.92
N GLY A 418 16.17 23.98 11.31
CA GLY A 418 16.20 22.87 10.39
C GLY A 418 15.86 21.58 11.07
N VAL A 419 15.66 20.55 10.28
CA VAL A 419 15.21 19.24 10.75
C VAL A 419 15.76 18.15 9.84
N SER A 420 16.14 17.00 10.41
CA SER A 420 16.36 15.83 9.57
C SER A 420 15.02 15.26 9.11
N THR A 421 15.00 14.73 7.90
CA THR A 421 13.84 14.12 7.27
C THR A 421 14.21 12.72 6.79
N VAL A 422 13.24 11.94 6.32
CA VAL A 422 13.53 10.66 5.64
C VAL A 422 14.25 10.90 4.31
N GLY A 423 13.99 12.03 3.68
CA GLY A 423 14.57 12.41 2.39
C GLY A 423 14.08 13.76 1.90
N SER A 424 14.61 14.20 0.76
CA SER A 424 14.27 15.48 0.14
C SER A 424 12.76 15.66 -0.12
N SER A 425 12.01 14.59 -0.37
CA SER A 425 10.55 14.69 -0.55
C SER A 425 9.83 15.29 0.67
N GLU A 426 10.14 14.81 1.88
CA GLU A 426 9.57 15.36 3.12
C GLU A 426 10.10 16.78 3.35
N ALA A 427 11.40 17.02 3.12
CA ALA A 427 12.01 18.34 3.27
C ALA A 427 11.37 19.40 2.34
N ILE A 428 11.07 19.04 1.08
CA ILE A 428 10.38 19.89 0.11
C ILE A 428 8.95 20.17 0.56
N MET A 429 8.22 19.15 1.00
CA MET A 429 6.86 19.32 1.49
C MET A 429 6.79 20.26 2.70
N LEU A 430 7.74 20.15 3.63
CA LEU A 430 7.89 21.09 4.75
C LEU A 430 8.18 22.49 4.22
N ALA A 431 9.16 22.67 3.33
CA ALA A 431 9.47 23.97 2.76
C ALA A 431 8.25 24.62 2.06
N VAL A 432 7.50 23.86 1.26
CA VAL A 432 6.28 24.32 0.59
C VAL A 432 5.22 24.74 1.61
N LEU A 433 5.01 23.98 2.70
CA LEU A 433 4.09 24.37 3.77
C LEU A 433 4.51 25.70 4.42
N ALA A 434 5.79 25.86 4.75
CA ALA A 434 6.30 27.11 5.33
C ALA A 434 6.09 28.31 4.39
N LEU A 435 6.38 28.14 3.09
CA LEU A 435 6.20 29.17 2.06
C LEU A 435 4.72 29.53 1.88
N ARG A 436 3.84 28.52 1.79
CA ARG A 436 2.40 28.71 1.64
C ARG A 436 1.80 29.47 2.82
N GLU A 437 2.12 29.06 4.04
CA GLU A 437 1.62 29.73 5.24
C GLU A 437 2.18 31.15 5.38
N ARG A 438 3.44 31.39 4.99
CA ARG A 438 4.02 32.73 4.97
C ARG A 438 3.31 33.63 3.95
N TRP A 439 3.08 33.13 2.73
CA TRP A 439 2.33 33.85 1.70
C TRP A 439 0.91 34.16 2.17
N ALA A 440 0.20 33.17 2.74
CA ALA A 440 -1.18 33.35 3.21
C ALA A 440 -1.30 34.45 4.28
N ARG A 441 -0.30 34.59 5.17
CA ARG A 441 -0.25 35.66 6.20
C ARG A 441 0.06 37.04 5.64
N ASN A 442 0.89 37.10 4.61
CA ASN A 442 1.33 38.35 4.01
C ASN A 442 0.35 38.84 2.93
N SER A 443 -0.43 37.93 2.36
CA SER A 443 -1.52 38.26 1.45
C SER A 443 -2.71 38.80 2.23
N THR A 444 -3.46 39.75 1.68
CA THR A 444 -4.81 40.11 2.17
C THR A 444 -5.85 39.01 1.86
N ALA A 445 -5.42 37.83 1.41
CA ALA A 445 -6.22 36.74 0.90
C ALA A 445 -6.04 35.49 1.78
N TRP A 446 -6.77 35.42 2.89
CA TRP A 446 -6.93 34.16 3.63
C TRP A 446 -8.03 33.27 3.01
N PRO A 447 -7.92 31.92 3.06
CA PRO A 447 -8.88 31.01 2.43
C PRO A 447 -10.17 30.86 3.24
N GLY A 448 -11.31 30.89 2.57
CA GLY A 448 -12.60 30.59 3.20
C GLY A 448 -13.87 31.03 2.47
N ASP A 449 -13.79 31.78 1.36
CA ASP A 449 -14.99 32.18 0.63
C ASP A 449 -14.76 32.19 -0.89
N ASP A 450 -15.39 31.24 -1.57
CA ASP A 450 -15.46 31.12 -3.04
C ASP A 450 -16.15 32.32 -3.71
N LYS A 451 -16.61 33.30 -2.91
CA LYS A 451 -17.38 34.48 -3.33
C LYS A 451 -16.54 35.69 -3.74
N MET A 452 -15.21 35.64 -3.62
CA MET A 452 -14.35 36.81 -3.89
C MET A 452 -13.29 36.61 -4.98
N GLY A 453 -13.38 35.63 -5.88
CA GLY A 453 -12.48 35.54 -7.05
C GLY A 453 -10.98 35.74 -6.73
N LYS A 454 -10.50 35.17 -5.62
CA LYS A 454 -9.17 35.43 -5.04
C LYS A 454 -8.10 34.49 -5.63
N VAL A 455 -6.87 34.99 -5.71
CA VAL A 455 -5.70 34.32 -6.32
C VAL A 455 -5.28 33.10 -5.51
N ARG A 456 -5.06 31.97 -6.20
CA ARG A 456 -4.58 30.71 -5.60
C ARG A 456 -3.05 30.74 -5.52
N PRO A 457 -2.43 30.26 -4.42
CA PRO A 457 -0.97 30.21 -4.36
C PRO A 457 -0.42 29.25 -5.42
N ASN A 458 0.72 29.59 -6.00
CA ASN A 458 1.40 28.79 -7.02
C ASN A 458 2.92 28.75 -6.81
N ILE A 459 3.59 27.76 -7.40
CA ILE A 459 5.05 27.67 -7.46
C ILE A 459 5.52 27.58 -8.91
N ILE A 460 6.67 28.16 -9.22
CA ILE A 460 7.25 28.13 -10.57
C ILE A 460 8.46 27.22 -10.58
N ILE A 461 8.35 26.06 -11.23
CA ILE A 461 9.43 25.10 -11.33
C ILE A 461 9.81 24.90 -12.79
N THR A 462 10.92 24.22 -13.05
CA THR A 462 11.17 23.64 -14.38
C THR A 462 10.14 22.55 -14.72
N SER A 463 9.94 22.24 -16.01
CA SER A 463 9.23 21.03 -16.41
C SER A 463 9.98 19.73 -16.04
N ALA A 464 11.31 19.79 -15.88
CA ALA A 464 12.13 18.63 -15.52
C ALA A 464 12.20 18.39 -13.99
N ALA A 465 11.32 19.03 -13.22
CA ALA A 465 11.28 18.95 -11.76
C ALA A 465 11.03 17.54 -11.26
N HIS A 466 11.58 17.22 -10.09
CA HIS A 466 11.26 15.96 -9.43
C HIS A 466 9.77 15.94 -9.02
N VAL A 467 9.13 14.78 -9.17
CA VAL A 467 7.67 14.58 -8.93
C VAL A 467 7.18 14.98 -7.54
N CYS A 468 8.07 15.14 -6.56
CA CYS A 468 7.69 15.58 -5.22
C CYS A 468 7.06 16.98 -5.21
N TRP A 469 7.42 17.86 -6.15
CA TRP A 469 6.81 19.18 -6.31
C TRP A 469 5.35 19.08 -6.75
N ALA A 470 5.06 18.22 -7.74
CA ALA A 470 3.67 17.93 -8.15
C ALA A 470 2.85 17.31 -7.00
N LYS A 471 3.45 16.41 -6.22
CA LYS A 471 2.81 15.85 -5.01
C LYS A 471 2.50 16.93 -3.97
N ALA A 472 3.47 17.80 -3.66
CA ALA A 472 3.28 18.91 -2.75
C ALA A 472 2.16 19.83 -3.25
N GLY A 473 2.12 20.09 -4.56
CA GLY A 473 1.09 20.91 -5.16
C GLY A 473 -0.32 20.35 -4.98
N GLN A 474 -0.48 19.08 -5.33
CA GLN A 474 -1.75 18.37 -5.16
C GLN A 474 -2.19 18.26 -3.70
N TYR A 475 -1.28 17.97 -2.77
CA TYR A 475 -1.62 17.74 -1.37
C TYR A 475 -1.88 19.04 -0.59
N PHE A 476 -1.23 20.14 -0.96
CA PHE A 476 -1.32 21.41 -0.24
C PHE A 476 -2.12 22.49 -0.97
N GLY A 477 -2.72 22.14 -2.12
CA GLY A 477 -3.70 22.98 -2.80
C GLY A 477 -3.11 24.18 -3.53
N LEU A 478 -1.86 24.10 -4.00
CA LEU A 478 -1.21 25.13 -4.81
C LEU A 478 -1.12 24.71 -6.28
N ASP A 479 -1.10 25.68 -7.18
CA ASP A 479 -0.84 25.42 -8.60
C ASP A 479 0.68 25.25 -8.83
N VAL A 480 1.04 24.38 -9.76
CA VAL A 480 2.44 24.13 -10.14
C VAL A 480 2.63 24.58 -11.56
N ILE A 481 3.36 25.68 -11.74
CA ILE A 481 3.61 26.31 -13.02
C ILE A 481 4.99 25.85 -13.50
N SER A 482 5.06 25.27 -14.69
CA SER A 482 6.29 24.72 -15.25
C SER A 482 6.89 25.63 -16.33
N VAL A 483 8.14 26.05 -16.15
CA VAL A 483 8.99 26.60 -17.22
C VAL A 483 9.44 25.43 -18.10
N LEU A 484 8.97 25.42 -19.34
CA LEU A 484 9.28 24.37 -20.30
C LEU A 484 10.77 24.36 -20.67
N CYS A 485 11.31 23.15 -20.85
CA CYS A 485 12.62 22.96 -21.44
C CYS A 485 12.64 23.50 -22.88
N SER A 486 13.82 23.85 -23.38
CA SER A 486 14.03 24.29 -24.76
C SER A 486 15.25 23.59 -25.35
N ASP A 487 15.37 23.61 -26.68
CA ASP A 487 16.51 22.97 -27.34
C ASP A 487 17.82 23.62 -26.87
N GLY A 488 18.75 22.78 -26.40
CA GLY A 488 20.02 23.23 -25.80
C GLY A 488 19.94 23.79 -24.37
N ARG A 489 18.75 23.93 -23.77
CA ARG A 489 18.57 24.31 -22.35
C ARG A 489 17.50 23.45 -21.68
N PHE A 490 17.98 22.45 -20.94
CA PHE A 490 17.16 21.51 -20.17
C PHE A 490 17.05 21.86 -18.70
N VAL A 491 17.36 23.12 -18.35
CA VAL A 491 17.30 23.67 -16.99
C VAL A 491 16.38 24.88 -16.96
N LEU A 492 15.94 25.29 -15.76
CA LEU A 492 15.15 26.50 -15.59
C LEU A 492 15.84 27.71 -16.21
N ASP A 493 15.10 28.44 -17.05
CA ASP A 493 15.52 29.73 -17.56
C ASP A 493 15.13 30.83 -16.56
N PRO A 494 16.09 31.53 -15.93
CA PRO A 494 15.79 32.58 -14.95
C PRO A 494 14.88 33.67 -15.49
N ALA A 495 15.04 34.10 -16.74
CA ALA A 495 14.23 35.17 -17.31
C ALA A 495 12.77 34.73 -17.47
N ARG A 496 12.54 33.54 -18.05
CA ARG A 496 11.20 32.97 -18.21
C ARG A 496 10.53 32.67 -16.88
N ALA A 497 11.29 32.21 -15.89
CA ALA A 497 10.77 31.98 -14.54
C ALA A 497 10.25 33.28 -13.92
N VAL A 498 11.03 34.36 -14.02
CA VAL A 498 10.64 35.68 -13.49
C VAL A 498 9.48 36.31 -14.27
N ASP A 499 9.33 36.01 -15.57
CA ASP A 499 8.18 36.44 -16.37
C ASP A 499 6.86 35.77 -15.97
N LEU A 500 6.92 34.60 -15.34
CA LEU A 500 5.73 33.86 -14.87
C LEU A 500 5.34 34.22 -13.43
N VAL A 501 6.12 35.06 -12.74
CA VAL A 501 5.83 35.48 -11.38
C VAL A 501 4.59 36.37 -11.34
N ASP A 502 3.66 35.98 -10.48
CA ASP A 502 2.43 36.70 -10.17
C ASP A 502 2.27 36.89 -8.65
N GLU A 503 1.16 37.50 -8.23
CA GLU A 503 0.83 37.73 -6.83
C GLU A 503 0.54 36.44 -6.01
N GLY A 504 0.33 35.31 -6.69
CA GLY A 504 0.16 33.98 -6.09
C GLY A 504 1.48 33.22 -5.88
N THR A 505 2.59 33.70 -6.42
CA THR A 505 3.85 32.93 -6.47
C THR A 505 4.53 32.84 -5.10
N ILE A 506 4.73 31.61 -4.61
CA ILE A 506 5.35 31.32 -3.29
C ILE A 506 6.78 30.75 -3.38
N GLY A 507 7.33 30.50 -4.58
CA GLY A 507 8.75 30.21 -4.83
C GLY A 507 9.11 29.44 -6.10
N THR A 508 10.41 29.26 -6.40
CA THR A 508 10.90 28.73 -7.71
C THR A 508 12.07 27.70 -7.68
N THR A 509 12.05 26.56 -8.45
CA THR A 509 13.09 25.47 -8.34
C THR A 509 13.33 24.45 -9.54
N TYR A 510 14.53 23.81 -9.57
CA TYR A 510 15.07 22.47 -10.04
C TYR A 510 15.69 22.25 -11.47
N THR A 511 16.77 21.42 -11.63
CA THR A 511 17.06 20.45 -12.75
C THR A 511 18.51 19.92 -12.79
N GLY A 512 18.87 18.76 -12.20
CA GLY A 512 20.02 17.87 -12.57
C GLY A 512 21.43 18.44 -12.92
N GLU A 513 21.55 19.34 -13.90
CA GLU A 513 22.56 20.39 -14.01
C GLU A 513 22.34 21.48 -12.91
N TYR A 514 23.28 22.40 -12.72
CA TYR A 514 23.04 23.52 -11.80
C TYR A 514 22.25 24.61 -12.51
N GLU A 515 21.08 24.95 -11.96
CA GLU A 515 20.35 26.16 -12.35
C GLU A 515 21.10 27.40 -11.89
N ASP A 516 20.92 28.51 -12.62
CA ASP A 516 21.52 29.79 -12.27
C ASP A 516 20.69 30.53 -11.20
N VAL A 517 20.78 30.04 -9.96
CA VAL A 517 20.11 30.63 -8.79
C VAL A 517 20.56 32.07 -8.54
N ALA A 518 21.82 32.41 -8.88
CA ALA A 518 22.35 33.75 -8.71
C ALA A 518 21.69 34.74 -9.68
N GLU A 519 21.57 34.35 -10.94
CA GLU A 519 20.87 35.14 -11.96
C GLU A 519 19.37 35.28 -11.66
N LEU A 520 18.71 34.20 -11.26
CA LEU A 520 17.31 34.22 -10.83
C LEU A 520 17.10 35.21 -9.67
N ASN A 521 17.95 35.15 -8.64
CA ASN A 521 17.91 36.09 -7.52
C ASN A 521 18.16 37.54 -7.98
N ARG A 522 19.13 37.77 -8.88
CA ARG A 522 19.42 39.10 -9.43
C ARG A 522 18.19 39.67 -10.14
N LEU A 523 17.56 38.88 -11.01
CA LEU A 523 16.38 39.30 -11.79
C LEU A 523 15.16 39.59 -10.91
N LEU A 524 14.92 38.79 -9.86
CA LEU A 524 13.85 39.07 -8.88
C LEU A 524 14.09 40.41 -8.17
N ILE A 525 15.33 40.67 -7.73
CA ILE A 525 15.70 41.94 -7.08
C ILE A 525 15.55 43.12 -8.04
N GLU A 526 16.02 43.01 -9.28
CA GLU A 526 15.94 44.07 -10.29
C GLU A 526 14.51 44.43 -10.67
N ARG A 527 13.60 43.45 -10.67
CA ARG A 527 12.16 43.71 -10.88
C ARG A 527 11.41 44.14 -9.62
N GLY A 528 12.08 44.20 -8.46
CA GLY A 528 11.46 44.56 -7.20
C GLY A 528 10.43 43.52 -6.71
N LEU A 529 10.57 42.26 -7.11
CA LEU A 529 9.67 41.16 -6.75
C LEU A 529 10.14 40.50 -5.44
N ASP A 530 9.33 40.61 -4.38
CA ASP A 530 9.59 39.95 -3.08
C ASP A 530 9.06 38.51 -3.07
N VAL A 531 9.62 37.67 -3.93
CA VAL A 531 9.31 36.22 -4.03
C VAL A 531 10.49 35.41 -3.51
N PRO A 532 10.29 34.50 -2.54
CA PRO A 532 11.37 33.69 -2.00
C PRO A 532 11.84 32.61 -3.00
N ILE A 533 13.13 32.28 -2.98
CA ILE A 533 13.69 31.13 -3.71
C ILE A 533 13.87 29.97 -2.71
N HIS A 534 13.42 28.77 -3.09
CA HIS A 534 13.80 27.53 -2.42
C HIS A 534 14.75 26.74 -3.32
N VAL A 535 15.87 26.26 -2.79
CA VAL A 535 16.82 25.49 -3.60
C VAL A 535 16.62 24.00 -3.36
N ASP A 536 16.12 23.29 -4.38
CA ASP A 536 16.11 21.82 -4.37
C ASP A 536 17.52 21.28 -4.65
N ALA A 537 18.31 21.23 -3.60
CA ALA A 537 19.65 20.70 -3.65
C ALA A 537 19.69 19.21 -3.24
N ALA A 538 18.67 18.40 -3.59
CA ALA A 538 18.64 17.00 -3.17
C ALA A 538 19.95 16.23 -3.48
N SER A 539 20.52 16.44 -4.67
CA SER A 539 21.83 15.91 -5.09
C SER A 539 22.92 17.00 -5.15
N GLY A 540 22.57 18.22 -5.57
CA GLY A 540 23.49 19.35 -5.71
C GLY A 540 23.91 19.99 -4.39
N GLY A 541 23.08 19.80 -3.35
CA GLY A 541 23.30 19.88 -1.92
C GLY A 541 23.81 21.17 -1.34
N PHE A 542 25.00 21.56 -1.78
CA PHE A 542 25.93 22.15 -0.87
C PHE A 542 25.89 23.70 -0.80
N VAL A 543 24.72 24.39 -1.00
CA VAL A 543 24.52 25.90 -0.98
C VAL A 543 23.03 26.45 -0.79
N VAL A 544 22.78 27.34 0.22
CA VAL A 544 21.60 28.10 0.87
C VAL A 544 20.06 27.89 0.62
N SER A 545 19.24 27.92 1.72
CA SER A 545 17.84 27.45 1.99
C SER A 545 17.36 26.26 1.16
N ILE A 546 17.48 25.09 1.77
CA ILE A 546 17.81 23.89 1.03
C ILE A 546 17.10 22.69 1.61
N ASN A 547 16.58 21.86 0.73
CA ASN A 547 16.55 20.44 1.01
C ASN A 547 17.79 19.74 0.43
N VAL A 548 18.38 18.83 1.19
CA VAL A 548 19.44 17.94 0.69
C VAL A 548 19.14 16.51 1.09
N SER A 549 19.40 15.55 0.19
CA SER A 549 19.34 14.13 0.53
C SER A 549 20.72 13.67 1.01
N GLY A 550 20.84 13.40 2.31
CA GLY A 550 22.04 12.76 2.86
C GLY A 550 22.30 11.40 2.22
N HIS A 551 21.23 10.71 1.81
CA HIS A 551 21.35 9.42 1.14
C HIS A 551 21.72 9.46 -0.36
N LYS A 552 21.93 10.64 -0.95
CA LYS A 552 22.48 10.79 -2.30
C LYS A 552 23.99 10.99 -2.22
N TYR A 553 24.52 12.16 -2.59
CA TYR A 553 25.94 12.50 -2.46
C TYR A 553 26.38 12.85 -1.04
N GLY A 554 25.48 12.75 -0.04
CA GLY A 554 25.84 12.77 1.39
C GLY A 554 26.43 11.44 1.90
N LEU A 555 26.52 10.42 1.03
CA LEU A 555 27.24 9.15 1.26
C LEU A 555 26.64 8.27 2.37
N VAL A 556 25.32 8.29 2.54
CA VAL A 556 24.58 7.46 3.50
C VAL A 556 23.58 6.57 2.76
N TYR A 557 23.25 5.39 3.29
CA TYR A 557 22.17 4.57 2.73
C TYR A 557 20.80 5.29 2.75
N PRO A 558 19.84 4.89 1.88
CA PRO A 558 18.48 5.45 1.83
C PRO A 558 17.81 5.56 3.20
N GLY A 559 17.39 6.76 3.59
CA GLY A 559 16.69 6.98 4.86
C GLY A 559 16.97 8.30 5.58
N VAL A 560 17.83 9.18 5.04
CA VAL A 560 18.05 10.52 5.61
C VAL A 560 18.06 11.66 4.56
N GLY A 561 17.34 12.73 4.87
CA GLY A 561 17.41 14.04 4.22
C GLY A 561 17.45 15.16 5.26
N TRP A 562 17.53 16.40 4.80
CA TRP A 562 17.63 17.58 5.66
C TRP A 562 16.85 18.73 5.04
N ALA A 563 16.11 19.47 5.86
CA ALA A 563 15.50 20.75 5.50
C ALA A 563 16.09 21.84 6.38
N LEU A 564 16.55 22.95 5.80
CA LEU A 564 17.07 24.09 6.55
C LEU A 564 16.40 25.38 6.08
N GLY A 565 15.84 26.12 7.05
CA GLY A 565 15.38 27.49 6.86
C GLY A 565 16.53 28.48 7.02
N ARG A 566 16.45 29.63 6.34
CA ARG A 566 17.47 30.68 6.43
C ARG A 566 17.53 31.37 7.80
N SER A 567 16.39 31.48 8.47
CA SER A 567 16.26 31.97 9.84
C SER A 567 14.90 31.57 10.42
N ALA A 568 14.72 31.69 11.74
CA ALA A 568 13.45 31.41 12.40
C ALA A 568 12.27 32.22 11.87
N ALA A 569 12.50 33.42 11.33
CA ALA A 569 11.45 34.25 10.72
C ALA A 569 10.81 33.61 9.47
N HIS A 570 11.47 32.65 8.84
CA HIS A 570 10.97 31.98 7.64
C HIS A 570 10.15 30.72 7.95
N LEU A 571 10.06 30.31 9.22
CA LEU A 571 9.24 29.19 9.66
C LEU A 571 8.07 29.72 10.51
N PRO A 572 6.84 29.73 9.95
CA PRO A 572 5.63 30.04 10.70
C PRO A 572 5.51 29.19 11.98
N ARG A 573 5.44 29.82 13.16
CA ARG A 573 5.43 29.09 14.45
C ARG A 573 4.25 28.13 14.62
N ASP A 574 3.12 28.40 13.98
CA ASP A 574 1.94 27.53 14.06
C ASP A 574 2.11 26.20 13.31
N LEU A 575 3.16 26.09 12.48
CA LEU A 575 3.57 24.81 11.89
C LEU A 575 4.46 23.99 12.83
N VAL A 576 4.96 24.58 13.91
CA VAL A 576 5.84 23.91 14.89
C VAL A 576 4.98 23.36 16.02
N PHE A 577 4.94 22.04 16.13
CA PHE A 577 4.18 21.36 17.17
C PHE A 577 4.99 21.22 18.46
N GLN A 578 4.37 21.55 19.59
CA GLN A 578 4.95 21.29 20.91
C GLN A 578 4.37 20.01 21.50
N LEU A 579 5.27 19.05 21.78
CA LEU A 579 4.93 17.73 22.28
C LEU A 579 5.50 17.55 23.69
N SER A 580 4.64 17.24 24.66
CA SER A 580 5.07 17.07 26.07
C SER A 580 4.86 15.65 26.61
N TYR A 581 4.21 14.76 25.86
CA TYR A 581 3.79 13.44 26.37
C TYR A 581 4.95 12.47 26.65
N LEU A 582 6.15 12.74 26.12
CA LEU A 582 7.38 12.02 26.46
C LEU A 582 8.06 12.60 27.72
N GLY A 583 7.43 13.53 28.42
CA GLY A 583 7.85 14.06 29.72
C GLY A 583 8.80 15.27 29.69
N ARG A 584 9.02 15.87 28.51
CA ARG A 584 9.54 17.22 28.31
C ARG A 584 8.90 17.82 27.06
N THR A 585 8.66 19.13 27.06
CA THR A 585 8.21 19.85 25.86
C THR A 585 9.32 19.86 24.82
N GLN A 586 8.98 19.42 23.61
CA GLN A 586 9.87 19.38 22.45
C GLN A 586 9.13 19.99 21.26
N GLU A 587 9.88 20.68 20.42
CA GLU A 587 9.37 21.23 19.18
C GLU A 587 9.59 20.24 18.03
N SER A 588 8.56 20.05 17.22
CA SER A 588 8.58 19.16 16.06
C SER A 588 8.02 19.86 14.84
N TYR A 589 8.75 19.76 13.73
CA TYR A 589 8.33 20.21 12.42
C TYR A 589 8.70 19.15 11.37
N THR A 590 8.00 18.02 11.42
CA THR A 590 8.19 16.88 10.53
C THR A 590 6.84 16.33 10.07
N LEU A 591 6.81 15.64 8.93
CA LEU A 591 5.62 14.89 8.50
C LEU A 591 5.60 13.50 9.14
N ASN A 592 6.79 12.93 9.37
CA ASN A 592 6.96 11.68 10.08
C ASN A 592 6.99 11.89 11.60
N PHE A 593 6.68 10.83 12.34
CA PHE A 593 6.81 10.79 13.80
C PHE A 593 7.94 9.83 14.23
N SER A 594 7.63 8.57 14.54
CA SER A 594 8.64 7.56 14.90
C SER A 594 9.48 7.16 13.68
N ARG A 595 10.80 7.22 13.81
CA ARG A 595 11.75 6.77 12.78
C ARG A 595 13.10 6.42 13.35
N GLY A 596 13.82 5.52 12.67
CA GLY A 596 15.16 5.08 13.08
C GLY A 596 16.19 6.21 13.01
N SER A 597 17.07 6.27 14.00
CA SER A 597 18.14 7.29 14.09
C SER A 597 19.47 6.89 13.45
N SER A 598 19.62 5.64 13.03
CA SER A 598 20.86 5.09 12.46
C SER A 598 21.41 5.91 11.28
N HIS A 599 20.54 6.39 10.39
CA HIS A 599 20.94 7.20 9.24
C HIS A 599 21.49 8.59 9.63
N VAL A 600 20.98 9.19 10.70
CA VAL A 600 21.52 10.46 11.24
C VAL A 600 22.91 10.24 11.83
N LEU A 601 23.11 9.13 12.56
CA LEU A 601 24.42 8.75 13.09
C LEU A 601 25.43 8.48 11.98
N ALA A 602 25.01 7.78 10.93
CA ALA A 602 25.80 7.56 9.73
C ALA A 602 26.18 8.88 9.04
N GLN A 603 25.24 9.82 8.89
CA GLN A 603 25.52 11.11 8.29
C GLN A 603 26.57 11.89 9.09
N TYR A 604 26.43 11.90 10.42
CA TYR A 604 27.40 12.54 11.30
C TYR A 604 28.78 11.88 11.22
N TYR A 605 28.82 10.55 11.16
CA TYR A 605 30.07 9.81 10.93
C TYR A 605 30.74 10.32 9.65
N GLN A 606 30.03 10.40 8.53
CA GLN A 606 30.61 10.84 7.26
C GLN A 606 31.15 12.28 7.37
N PHE A 607 30.43 13.19 8.03
CA PHE A 607 30.92 14.55 8.26
C PHE A 607 32.23 14.59 9.04
N VAL A 608 32.32 13.86 10.15
CA VAL A 608 33.51 13.87 11.01
C VAL A 608 34.67 13.11 10.38
N ARG A 609 34.40 11.95 9.76
CA ARG A 609 35.41 11.06 9.16
C ARG A 609 36.06 11.66 7.93
N LEU A 610 35.27 12.28 7.06
CA LEU A 610 35.75 12.83 5.79
C LEU A 610 36.16 14.30 5.91
N GLY A 611 35.37 15.09 6.64
CA GLY A 611 35.46 16.55 6.59
C GLY A 611 35.33 17.10 5.17
N ARG A 612 35.49 18.42 5.00
CA ARG A 612 35.40 19.07 3.68
C ARG A 612 36.40 18.49 2.67
N ALA A 613 37.64 18.20 3.11
CA ALA A 613 38.68 17.68 2.23
C ALA A 613 38.39 16.25 1.74
N GLY A 614 37.86 15.38 2.61
CA GLY A 614 37.49 14.02 2.23
C GLY A 614 36.30 13.99 1.27
N TYR A 615 35.25 14.75 1.56
CA TYR A 615 34.11 14.89 0.63
C TYR A 615 34.56 15.41 -0.73
N ARG A 616 35.41 16.44 -0.76
CA ARG A 616 35.98 16.96 -2.01
C ARG A 616 36.70 15.88 -2.80
N ARG A 617 37.63 15.14 -2.17
CA ARG A 617 38.36 14.06 -2.85
C ARG A 617 37.45 12.97 -3.42
N VAL A 618 36.42 12.59 -2.67
CA VAL A 618 35.43 11.59 -3.11
C VAL A 618 34.65 12.11 -4.31
N LEU A 619 34.07 13.30 -4.22
CA LEU A 619 33.25 13.88 -5.30
C LEU A 619 34.06 14.18 -6.56
N GLU A 620 35.30 14.66 -6.43
CA GLU A 620 36.24 14.81 -7.56
C GLU A 620 36.58 13.45 -8.19
N GLY A 621 36.71 12.40 -7.38
CA GLY A 621 36.90 11.03 -7.86
C GLY A 621 35.73 10.55 -8.71
N ILE A 622 34.50 10.75 -8.23
CA ILE A 622 33.27 10.42 -8.97
C ILE A 622 33.21 11.25 -10.27
N GLY A 623 33.56 12.54 -10.21
CA GLY A 623 33.63 13.41 -11.39
C GLY A 623 34.63 12.93 -12.45
N ARG A 624 35.80 12.41 -12.04
CA ARG A 624 36.76 11.78 -12.97
C ARG A 624 36.17 10.55 -13.65
N VAL A 625 35.42 9.71 -12.93
CA VAL A 625 34.74 8.54 -13.52
C VAL A 625 33.68 8.98 -14.52
N ALA A 626 32.84 9.96 -14.19
CA ALA A 626 31.83 10.49 -15.11
C ALA A 626 32.47 11.09 -16.38
N THR A 627 33.62 11.76 -16.25
CA THR A 627 34.39 12.28 -17.39
C THR A 627 34.92 11.14 -18.27
N ARG A 628 35.46 10.08 -17.65
CA ARG A 628 35.92 8.87 -18.34
C ARG A 628 34.79 8.19 -19.10
N LEU A 629 33.62 8.04 -18.46
CA LEU A 629 32.43 7.46 -19.09
C LEU A 629 32.00 8.29 -20.30
N ALA A 630 31.93 9.61 -20.17
CA ALA A 630 31.58 10.49 -21.29
C ALA A 630 32.55 10.35 -22.47
N ALA A 631 33.84 10.13 -22.22
CA ALA A 631 34.81 9.85 -23.28
C ALA A 631 34.53 8.50 -23.97
N HIS A 632 34.25 7.44 -23.21
CA HIS A 632 33.87 6.14 -23.76
C HIS A 632 32.60 6.20 -24.62
N LEU A 633 31.57 6.91 -24.15
CA LEU A 633 30.32 7.07 -24.90
C LEU A 633 30.55 7.80 -26.23
N ARG A 634 31.34 8.88 -26.23
CA ARG A 634 31.70 9.59 -27.47
C ARG A 634 32.48 8.71 -28.44
N ALA A 635 33.41 7.89 -27.93
CA ALA A 635 34.16 6.94 -28.75
C ALA A 635 33.28 5.85 -29.39
N LEU A 636 32.10 5.58 -28.83
CA LEU A 636 31.08 4.68 -29.39
C LEU A 636 30.10 5.38 -30.34
N GLY A 637 30.29 6.67 -30.63
CA GLY A 637 29.38 7.45 -31.48
C GLY A 637 28.07 7.84 -30.79
N LEU A 638 28.03 7.88 -29.46
CA LEU A 638 26.85 8.32 -28.71
C LEU A 638 26.93 9.82 -28.40
N LEU A 639 25.79 10.51 -28.45
CA LEU A 639 25.70 11.94 -28.16
C LEU A 639 25.57 12.16 -26.66
N VAL A 640 26.62 12.69 -26.02
CA VAL A 640 26.59 13.07 -24.60
C VAL A 640 25.92 14.45 -24.46
N LEU A 641 24.83 14.50 -23.70
CA LEU A 641 24.01 15.69 -23.46
C LEU A 641 24.40 16.44 -22.17
N SER A 642 24.88 15.71 -21.16
CA SER A 642 25.30 16.31 -19.88
C SER A 642 26.60 17.10 -20.02
N ARG A 643 26.70 18.23 -19.31
CA ARG A 643 27.96 18.97 -19.15
C ARG A 643 29.01 18.13 -18.44
N ALA A 644 30.29 18.45 -18.70
CA ALA A 644 31.39 17.78 -18.02
C ALA A 644 31.31 18.01 -16.49
N PRO A 645 31.60 16.99 -15.67
CA PRO A 645 31.70 17.15 -14.21
C PRO A 645 32.67 18.28 -13.84
N GLY A 646 32.25 19.19 -12.94
CA GLY A 646 33.01 20.39 -12.59
C GLY A 646 32.72 21.63 -13.46
N CYS A 647 31.94 21.48 -14.54
CA CYS A 647 31.45 22.56 -15.40
C CYS A 647 29.96 22.87 -15.16
N GLY A 648 29.51 22.77 -13.90
CA GLY A 648 28.16 23.18 -13.49
C GLY A 648 27.10 22.07 -13.44
N GLY A 649 27.45 20.82 -13.10
CA GLY A 649 26.47 19.74 -12.96
C GLY A 649 26.87 18.63 -12.00
N VAL A 650 25.87 17.86 -11.55
CA VAL A 650 26.01 16.65 -10.72
C VAL A 650 26.72 15.55 -11.54
N PRO A 651 27.51 14.62 -10.96
CA PRO A 651 28.29 13.65 -11.74
C PRO A 651 27.40 12.51 -12.29
N ILE A 652 26.64 12.86 -13.32
CA ILE A 652 25.81 11.99 -14.13
C ILE A 652 26.21 12.16 -15.59
N VAL A 653 25.97 11.13 -16.39
CA VAL A 653 26.18 11.20 -17.84
C VAL A 653 24.88 10.87 -18.54
N ALA A 654 24.24 11.89 -19.10
CA ALA A 654 23.06 11.77 -19.94
C ALA A 654 23.51 11.70 -21.40
N PHE A 655 22.99 10.74 -22.16
CA PHE A 655 23.38 10.54 -23.55
C PHE A 655 22.22 9.98 -24.37
N ARG A 656 22.28 10.16 -25.69
CA ARG A 656 21.30 9.60 -26.62
C ARG A 656 21.98 8.92 -27.80
N LEU A 657 21.21 8.06 -28.47
CA LEU A 657 21.59 7.52 -29.77
C LEU A 657 21.72 8.66 -30.78
N ASP A 658 22.76 8.61 -31.61
CA ASP A 658 22.93 9.53 -32.72
C ASP A 658 22.22 8.98 -33.99
N GLN A 659 22.36 9.68 -35.12
CA GLN A 659 21.76 9.27 -36.39
C GLN A 659 22.32 7.95 -36.95
N THR A 660 23.49 7.47 -36.49
CA THR A 660 24.05 6.19 -36.90
C THR A 660 23.32 5.01 -36.26
N TRP A 661 22.79 5.21 -35.05
CA TRP A 661 22.14 4.18 -34.25
C TRP A 661 20.61 4.25 -34.29
N ALA A 662 20.05 5.47 -34.15
CA ALA A 662 18.62 5.70 -33.96
C ALA A 662 17.69 5.08 -35.04
N PRO A 663 18.09 4.98 -36.34
CA PRO A 663 17.26 4.31 -37.35
C PRO A 663 17.11 2.79 -37.14
N ARG A 664 17.99 2.18 -36.34
CA ARG A 664 18.06 0.71 -36.18
C ARG A 664 17.35 0.22 -34.93
N PHE A 665 17.48 0.94 -33.82
CA PHE A 665 16.81 0.68 -32.56
C PHE A 665 16.76 1.95 -31.71
N ASP A 666 15.89 1.98 -30.70
CA ASP A 666 15.74 3.12 -29.80
C ASP A 666 16.47 2.92 -28.45
N SER A 667 16.51 3.98 -27.64
CA SER A 667 17.15 3.97 -26.32
C SER A 667 16.55 2.93 -25.36
N TYR A 668 15.28 2.56 -25.52
CA TYR A 668 14.62 1.54 -24.70
C TYR A 668 15.12 0.15 -25.01
N ALA A 669 15.32 -0.17 -26.29
CA ALA A 669 15.94 -1.42 -26.71
C ALA A 669 17.38 -1.56 -26.15
N LEU A 670 18.16 -0.48 -26.16
CA LEU A 670 19.49 -0.46 -25.56
C LEU A 670 19.46 -0.67 -24.04
N SER A 671 18.53 0.00 -23.34
CA SER A 671 18.31 -0.19 -21.91
C SER A 671 18.00 -1.65 -21.58
N ALA A 672 17.06 -2.27 -22.31
CA ALA A 672 16.67 -3.66 -22.08
C ALA A 672 17.81 -4.66 -22.37
N GLU A 673 18.66 -4.37 -23.36
CA GLU A 673 19.82 -5.21 -23.66
C GLU A 673 20.91 -5.09 -22.58
N LEU A 674 21.13 -3.90 -22.02
CA LEU A 674 22.04 -3.70 -20.89
C LEU A 674 21.53 -4.41 -19.62
N GLU A 675 20.22 -4.40 -19.40
CA GLU A 675 19.59 -5.09 -18.26
C GLU A 675 19.81 -6.61 -18.30
N LYS A 676 19.69 -7.23 -19.48
CA LYS A 676 20.05 -8.66 -19.66
C LYS A 676 21.51 -8.98 -19.29
N ARG A 677 22.37 -7.97 -19.31
CA ARG A 677 23.80 -8.04 -18.94
C ARG A 677 24.04 -7.62 -17.49
N GLY A 678 22.98 -7.40 -16.71
CA GLY A 678 23.00 -7.03 -15.30
C GLY A 678 23.14 -5.52 -15.03
N TRP A 679 23.14 -4.67 -16.06
CA TRP A 679 23.30 -3.23 -15.92
C TRP A 679 21.98 -2.48 -16.04
N LEU A 680 21.51 -1.87 -14.96
CA LEU A 680 20.30 -1.04 -15.01
C LEU A 680 20.64 0.39 -15.40
N VAL A 681 20.35 0.74 -16.66
CA VAL A 681 20.53 2.09 -17.21
C VAL A 681 19.18 2.58 -17.73
N PRO A 682 18.54 3.56 -17.09
CA PRO A 682 17.19 3.98 -17.47
C PRO A 682 17.20 4.72 -18.80
N ALA A 683 16.24 4.38 -19.67
CA ALA A 683 15.86 5.16 -20.84
C ALA A 683 14.51 5.87 -20.59
N TYR A 684 14.41 7.14 -20.97
CA TYR A 684 13.18 7.94 -20.81
C TYR A 684 13.14 9.12 -21.79
N ALA A 685 11.93 9.57 -22.10
CA ALA A 685 11.69 10.83 -22.80
C ALA A 685 12.00 12.01 -21.87
N MET A 686 12.56 13.08 -22.45
CA MET A 686 12.85 14.30 -21.71
C MET A 686 11.55 15.02 -21.28
N ALA A 687 11.69 15.96 -20.36
CA ALA A 687 10.58 16.70 -19.78
C ALA A 687 9.86 17.62 -20.79
N ASP A 688 8.75 18.22 -20.35
CA ASP A 688 7.91 19.01 -21.24
C ASP A 688 8.67 20.16 -21.90
N GLY A 689 8.46 20.31 -23.21
CA GLY A 689 9.21 21.21 -24.10
C GLY A 689 10.36 20.52 -24.85
N ALA A 690 10.69 19.27 -24.50
CA ALA A 690 11.73 18.49 -25.16
C ALA A 690 11.37 16.99 -25.29
N GLN A 691 10.08 16.62 -25.27
CA GLN A 691 9.63 15.22 -25.16
C GLN A 691 10.07 14.33 -26.33
N ASP A 692 10.33 14.92 -27.50
CA ASP A 692 10.85 14.21 -28.68
C ASP A 692 12.29 13.68 -28.46
N ILE A 693 12.97 14.15 -27.41
CA ILE A 693 14.31 13.69 -27.04
C ILE A 693 14.19 12.51 -26.07
N THR A 694 14.50 11.31 -26.55
CA THR A 694 14.70 10.15 -25.69
C THR A 694 16.18 9.99 -25.35
N LEU A 695 16.50 9.77 -24.07
CA LEU A 695 17.89 9.64 -23.60
C LEU A 695 18.05 8.49 -22.60
N LEU A 696 19.30 8.08 -22.40
CA LEU A 696 19.74 7.22 -21.31
C LEU A 696 20.53 8.05 -20.29
N ARG A 697 20.54 7.62 -19.03
CA ARG A 697 21.31 8.29 -17.97
C ARG A 697 22.08 7.31 -17.12
N VAL A 698 23.37 7.54 -16.94
CA VAL A 698 24.19 6.85 -15.94
C VAL A 698 24.49 7.79 -14.78
N VAL A 699 24.12 7.38 -13.57
CA VAL A 699 24.48 8.09 -12.34
C VAL A 699 25.80 7.54 -11.80
N CYS A 700 26.84 8.37 -11.74
CA CYS A 700 28.10 7.96 -11.14
C CYS A 700 28.05 8.19 -9.63
N ARG A 701 28.36 7.13 -8.88
CA ARG A 701 28.41 7.10 -7.41
C ARG A 701 29.80 6.68 -6.94
N VAL A 702 30.02 6.72 -5.63
CA VAL A 702 31.31 6.37 -5.01
C VAL A 702 31.78 4.95 -5.35
N ASP A 703 30.85 4.03 -5.55
CA ASP A 703 31.11 2.62 -5.85
C ASP A 703 31.15 2.30 -7.35
N PHE A 704 30.84 3.24 -8.23
CA PHE A 704 31.08 3.10 -9.66
C PHE A 704 32.53 3.47 -9.98
N THR A 705 33.42 2.49 -9.83
CA THR A 705 34.88 2.68 -9.96
C THR A 705 35.34 2.87 -11.41
N PRO A 706 36.56 3.37 -11.65
CA PRO A 706 37.12 3.44 -13.01
C PRO A 706 37.11 2.09 -13.75
N GLN A 707 37.41 1.00 -13.04
CA GLN A 707 37.41 -0.37 -13.58
C GLN A 707 36.00 -0.82 -14.00
N LEU A 708 34.99 -0.50 -13.19
CA LEU A 708 33.59 -0.79 -13.55
C LEU A 708 33.10 0.09 -14.69
N CYS A 709 33.56 1.35 -14.77
CA CYS A 709 33.29 2.22 -15.89
C CYS A 709 33.84 1.67 -17.21
N ASP A 710 35.05 1.12 -17.21
CA ASP A 710 35.62 0.46 -18.38
C ASP A 710 34.86 -0.80 -18.77
N ARG A 711 34.55 -1.66 -17.79
CA ARG A 711 33.74 -2.86 -18.02
C ARG A 711 32.36 -2.51 -18.57
N PHE A 712 31.71 -1.48 -18.03
CA PHE A 712 30.44 -0.99 -18.52
C PHE A 712 30.54 -0.51 -19.98
N ALA A 713 31.61 0.20 -20.34
CA ALA A 713 31.83 0.62 -21.72
C ALA A 713 32.02 -0.56 -22.68
N ASP A 714 32.70 -1.63 -22.25
CA ASP A 714 32.85 -2.86 -23.04
C ASP A 714 31.52 -3.60 -23.22
N GLU A 715 30.72 -3.72 -22.14
CA GLU A 715 29.38 -4.30 -22.21
C GLU A 715 28.42 -3.47 -23.07
N LEU A 716 28.51 -2.15 -23.00
CA LEU A 716 27.76 -1.25 -23.87
C LEU A 716 28.12 -1.47 -25.34
N ARG A 717 29.41 -1.60 -25.66
CA ARG A 717 29.87 -1.94 -27.02
C ARG A 717 29.34 -3.30 -27.47
N ALA A 718 29.29 -4.29 -26.57
CA ALA A 718 28.75 -5.61 -26.87
C ALA A 718 27.22 -5.56 -27.10
N ALA A 719 26.49 -4.83 -26.27
CA ALA A 719 25.04 -4.61 -26.40
C ALA A 719 24.69 -3.94 -27.73
N LEU A 720 25.39 -2.87 -28.10
CA LEU A 720 25.22 -2.19 -29.38
C LEU A 720 25.46 -3.15 -30.57
N ARG A 721 26.54 -3.96 -30.53
CA ARG A 721 26.82 -4.96 -31.57
C ARG A 721 25.74 -6.04 -31.66
N HIS A 722 25.23 -6.51 -30.53
CA HIS A 722 24.16 -7.51 -30.50
C HIS A 722 22.87 -6.97 -31.14
N LEU A 723 22.45 -5.75 -30.76
CA LEU A 723 21.26 -5.12 -31.31
C LEU A 723 21.37 -4.90 -32.83
N LEU A 724 22.55 -4.54 -33.33
CA LEU A 724 22.81 -4.45 -34.78
C LEU A 724 22.64 -5.77 -35.52
N ALA A 725 22.91 -6.91 -34.87
CA ALA A 725 22.86 -8.22 -35.49
C ALA A 725 21.46 -8.84 -35.49
N VAL A 726 20.62 -8.50 -34.50
CA VAL A 726 19.35 -9.20 -34.22
C VAL A 726 18.11 -8.41 -34.65
N LEU A 727 18.20 -7.09 -34.78
CA LEU A 727 17.08 -6.25 -35.21
C LEU A 727 17.24 -5.86 -36.69
N PRO A 728 16.47 -6.43 -37.64
CA PRO A 728 16.36 -5.86 -38.97
C PRO A 728 15.80 -4.44 -38.85
N GLY A 729 16.44 -3.47 -39.50
CA GLY A 729 16.15 -2.04 -39.33
C GLY A 729 14.67 -1.72 -39.50
N ARG A 730 14.15 -0.77 -38.71
CA ARG A 730 12.77 -0.29 -38.84
C ARG A 730 12.57 0.20 -40.28
N HIS A 731 11.75 -0.50 -41.06
CA HIS A 731 11.25 0.01 -42.33
C HIS A 731 10.50 1.32 -42.06
N THR A 732 10.95 2.39 -42.70
CA THR A 732 10.21 3.64 -42.82
C THR A 732 8.86 3.35 -43.47
N ILE A 733 7.80 3.85 -42.84
CA ILE A 733 6.44 3.87 -43.36
C ILE A 733 6.46 4.52 -44.75
N ASP A 734 5.83 3.86 -45.72
CA ASP A 734 5.58 4.36 -47.07
C ASP A 734 5.04 5.79 -47.03
N GLY A 735 5.71 6.67 -47.76
CA GLY A 735 5.34 8.07 -47.98
C GLY A 735 6.00 8.56 -49.26
N ASP A 736 5.36 8.26 -50.39
CA ASP A 736 5.45 8.90 -51.70
C ASP A 736 6.83 9.34 -52.22
N CYS A 737 7.48 8.45 -52.96
CA CYS A 737 8.43 8.85 -53.99
C CYS A 737 7.65 9.41 -55.20
N VAL A 738 7.56 10.73 -55.29
CA VAL A 738 7.36 11.40 -56.59
C VAL A 738 8.68 11.34 -57.33
N GLU A 739 8.75 10.51 -58.37
CA GLU A 739 9.85 10.52 -59.34
C GLU A 739 9.95 11.90 -60.03
N PRO A 740 11.15 12.48 -60.18
CA PRO A 740 11.38 13.47 -61.21
C PRO A 740 11.62 12.73 -62.54
N ARG A 741 10.64 12.78 -63.45
CA ARG A 741 10.86 12.42 -64.84
C ARG A 741 11.87 13.37 -65.49
N SER A 742 12.76 12.78 -66.28
CA SER A 742 13.52 13.43 -67.36
C SER A 742 12.63 14.25 -68.28
#